data_AF-A0A938IQ96-F1
#
_entry.id   AF-A0A938IQ96-F1
#
_cell.length_a   1.000
_cell.length_b   1.000
_cell.length_c   1.000
_cell.angle_alpha   90.00
_cell.angle_beta   90.00
_cell.angle_gamma   90.00
#
_symmetry.space_group_name_H-M   'P 1'
#
loop_
_entity.id
_entity.type
_entity.pdbx_description
1 polymer ?
#
loop_
_entity_poly.entity_id
_entity_poly.type
_entity_poly.pdbx_seq_one_letter_code
_entity_poly.pdbx_strand_id
1 'polypeptide(L)'
;MKIPRIVAAICLLIGASWVAGQESLLVNPTKRQYADEAVRLLTPAPGPAGSFVVKEDGAEAPYQVEEIGGSNWIWVCSSFDPGASHKYQVAPGRPVRATPRIAVRREGGIYVLDNGLVAVKVPAEAAGGVPGPISAVKLGDRWVGASAWKTSLPLKKFTAAVVGDGTVLARVRLLYEFDGKAGLDGNLPAFAEVDVAVGPGWSHAEIFERHEMARGDFWEFEISNGWSPTQGLSKPFSGGAGSGLVAGKVEPNRPLKPGGLPYQREDLFINLFPRWNQHYKDGWYFAAADGTNYVGAVVVRAGQWVWPHSNAIEAVVRSSGDYAGLRAPTWKGRRLWWLVAPTLNPCSIDYVTRYAWEGLDKLNHDFLLDWPGKKGSFAGMNFYDGGQMNPTGGIRGAGRRAIADAGKSGDISTLARVQVMMHPDAYGTYWNFWSPENPNFFTDFTRVPIALTAGLKAHPRFEQFRRAAEAKLREDVYHSITMPGGAGQECPGYVGYALRNWTELAAVCRQHLGFDPTAWDRFKAAQYFQKRITQPDGALRRTLPMGDTHPAKEGGPAIVDVPADEVRKFATEELPGFGVIFSSRPGTPEETYLAFKSGPNRGHYHGDQLAFHYCAAAKPLAVDHHCSYHPRAGQEHMHNRLAFHTDEFPYANMDGYERLIAFKTSPQADIAVGQVESERLRQVEKLPPEIWHQEYPQHAFAKPLIYRRTVVFVKGGQQDYFVVRDQFWASEPLAATYCLHVLADAVRREGPRVDFGRLTVVCIEPEKFDFEPFPWSHENGGLESTQGARLTVRGDEGRFITVLYPGAAPAVSAVPGGVKVGADEIVFAGDRPAAGDAAKVVTVRHNGREALSLAGAEINLDRSQGEIGLFVPDAGYPFGEIPDWLIRQRAKRPDWAK
;
A
#
# COMPACT_ATOMS: atom_id res chain seq x y z
N MET A 1 -9.47 49.58 10.12
CA MET A 1 -8.35 50.09 10.92
C MET A 1 -7.24 50.48 9.96
N LYS A 2 -6.93 51.77 9.83
CA LYS A 2 -5.98 52.33 8.84
C LYS A 2 -4.57 52.38 9.45
N ILE A 3 -3.57 51.83 8.76
CA ILE A 3 -2.15 51.89 9.13
C ILE A 3 -1.40 52.76 8.08
N PRO A 4 -0.42 53.61 8.44
CA PRO A 4 0.04 54.71 7.60
C PRO A 4 1.19 54.33 6.65
N ARG A 5 1.25 55.09 5.54
CA ARG A 5 2.28 55.12 4.50
C ARG A 5 3.60 55.71 5.02
N ILE A 6 4.54 54.89 5.50
CA ILE A 6 5.97 55.26 5.63
C ILE A 6 6.84 54.01 5.37
N VAL A 7 7.03 53.64 4.10
CA VAL A 7 8.18 52.82 3.64
C VAL A 7 8.45 53.20 2.17
N ALA A 8 9.15 54.31 1.92
CA ALA A 8 9.54 54.70 0.55
C ALA A 8 10.95 55.31 0.46
N ALA A 9 11.79 55.18 1.49
CA ALA A 9 13.12 55.80 1.49
C ALA A 9 14.27 54.94 2.07
N ILE A 10 14.08 53.62 2.25
CA ILE A 10 15.14 52.67 2.65
C ILE A 10 15.20 51.48 1.66
N CYS A 11 14.96 51.72 0.36
CA CYS A 11 15.12 50.71 -0.69
C CYS A 11 16.16 51.07 -1.76
N LEU A 12 16.98 52.10 -1.53
CA LEU A 12 17.92 52.64 -2.53
C LEU A 12 19.40 52.52 -2.13
N LEU A 13 19.73 51.75 -1.08
CA LEU A 13 21.12 51.49 -0.63
C LEU A 13 21.46 50.00 -0.41
N ILE A 14 20.68 49.07 -0.98
CA ILE A 14 21.08 47.65 -1.19
C ILE A 14 21.47 47.46 -2.67
N GLY A 15 22.12 48.47 -3.25
CA GLY A 15 22.71 48.41 -4.58
C GLY A 15 24.22 48.26 -4.45
N ALA A 16 24.77 47.18 -5.02
CA ALA A 16 26.21 46.94 -5.25
C ALA A 16 26.98 45.99 -4.31
N SER A 17 26.34 45.14 -3.51
CA SER A 17 26.94 43.84 -3.14
C SER A 17 26.67 42.79 -4.23
N TRP A 18 26.97 43.15 -5.50
CA TRP A 18 26.91 42.21 -6.61
C TRP A 18 28.20 41.38 -6.68
N VAL A 19 28.06 40.19 -6.10
CA VAL A 19 28.44 38.89 -6.66
C VAL A 19 29.94 38.70 -6.94
N ALA A 20 30.69 38.32 -5.89
CA ALA A 20 31.72 37.31 -6.10
C ALA A 20 31.03 36.09 -6.74
N GLY A 21 31.54 35.61 -7.88
CA GLY A 21 30.92 34.54 -8.66
C GLY A 21 30.52 33.37 -7.77
N GLN A 22 29.27 32.93 -7.91
CA GLN A 22 28.79 31.79 -7.13
C GLN A 22 29.49 30.53 -7.64
N GLU A 23 30.15 29.82 -6.72
CA GLU A 23 30.92 28.62 -7.04
C GLU A 23 30.11 27.38 -6.66
N SER A 24 30.13 26.37 -7.54
CA SER A 24 29.55 25.05 -7.30
C SER A 24 30.65 24.00 -7.52
N LEU A 25 30.83 23.08 -6.57
CA LEU A 25 31.73 21.94 -6.71
C LEU A 25 30.88 20.70 -6.99
N LEU A 26 31.13 20.03 -8.11
CA LEU A 26 30.53 18.73 -8.42
C LEU A 26 31.58 17.64 -8.29
N VAL A 27 31.18 16.48 -7.80
CA VAL A 27 32.08 15.35 -7.53
C VAL A 27 31.51 14.08 -8.14
N ASN A 28 32.38 13.21 -8.67
CA ASN A 28 32.07 11.83 -8.96
C ASN A 28 32.56 10.94 -7.80
N PRO A 29 31.68 10.53 -6.88
CA PRO A 29 32.08 9.78 -5.69
C PRO A 29 32.21 8.26 -5.95
N THR A 30 32.00 7.82 -7.19
CA THR A 30 31.91 6.41 -7.57
C THR A 30 33.22 5.93 -8.19
N LYS A 31 33.27 4.63 -8.51
CA LYS A 31 34.38 4.02 -9.26
C LYS A 31 34.16 4.05 -10.78
N ARG A 32 33.08 4.66 -11.26
CA ARG A 32 32.71 4.71 -12.68
C ARG A 32 33.25 5.98 -13.32
N GLN A 33 33.55 5.90 -14.61
CA GLN A 33 33.79 7.08 -15.43
C GLN A 33 32.46 7.60 -15.98
N TYR A 34 32.34 8.92 -16.06
CA TYR A 34 31.18 9.63 -16.60
C TYR A 34 31.65 10.45 -17.79
N ALA A 35 30.95 10.35 -18.91
CA ALA A 35 31.25 11.12 -20.12
C ALA A 35 30.01 11.92 -20.48
N ASP A 36 30.19 13.24 -20.63
CA ASP A 36 29.14 14.19 -20.99
C ASP A 36 27.85 14.08 -20.13
N GLU A 37 27.96 13.71 -18.86
CA GLU A 37 26.82 13.52 -17.98
C GLU A 37 26.09 14.84 -17.74
N ALA A 38 24.77 14.85 -17.96
CA ALA A 38 23.92 15.98 -17.60
C ALA A 38 23.77 16.07 -16.07
N VAL A 39 24.13 17.20 -15.49
CA VAL A 39 24.11 17.45 -14.05
C VAL A 39 23.71 18.89 -13.74
N ARG A 40 22.87 19.10 -12.72
CA ARG A 40 22.55 20.44 -12.23
C ARG A 40 23.68 20.98 -11.36
N LEU A 41 23.97 22.27 -11.51
CA LEU A 41 24.78 22.99 -10.52
C LEU A 41 24.02 23.12 -9.20
N LEU A 42 24.74 23.17 -8.08
CA LEU A 42 24.16 23.36 -6.74
C LEU A 42 23.63 24.78 -6.53
N THR A 43 23.99 25.70 -7.43
CA THR A 43 23.59 27.10 -7.41
C THR A 43 22.49 27.34 -8.45
N PRO A 44 21.37 27.99 -8.09
CA PRO A 44 20.33 28.35 -9.05
C PRO A 44 20.81 29.42 -10.03
N ALA A 45 20.13 29.54 -11.16
CA ALA A 45 20.42 30.56 -12.15
C ALA A 45 20.15 31.96 -11.59
N PRO A 46 21.09 32.92 -11.72
CA PRO A 46 20.91 34.29 -11.23
C PRO A 46 19.95 35.13 -12.11
N GLY A 47 19.53 34.59 -13.26
CA GLY A 47 18.66 35.25 -14.23
C GLY A 47 18.23 34.29 -15.35
N PRO A 48 17.55 34.79 -16.39
CA PRO A 48 17.19 33.98 -17.56
C PRO A 48 18.44 33.48 -18.31
N ALA A 49 18.30 32.37 -19.03
CA ALA A 49 19.36 31.88 -19.91
C ALA A 49 19.88 32.98 -20.86
N GLY A 50 21.20 33.05 -21.05
CA GLY A 50 21.86 34.06 -21.87
C GLY A 50 22.26 35.35 -21.13
N SER A 51 21.86 35.53 -19.87
CA SER A 51 22.25 36.68 -19.04
C SER A 51 23.52 36.46 -18.19
N PHE A 52 24.04 35.23 -18.18
CA PHE A 52 25.25 34.84 -17.46
C PHE A 52 26.06 33.79 -18.25
N VAL A 53 27.30 33.58 -17.83
CA VAL A 53 28.19 32.51 -18.30
C VAL A 53 28.43 31.49 -17.19
N VAL A 54 28.68 30.25 -17.58
CA VAL A 54 29.08 29.16 -16.69
C VAL A 54 30.50 28.75 -17.08
N LYS A 55 31.40 28.63 -16.11
CA LYS A 55 32.77 28.17 -16.35
C LYS A 55 33.07 26.92 -15.56
N GLU A 56 33.50 25.86 -16.23
CA GLU A 56 34.04 24.63 -15.66
C GLU A 56 35.56 24.72 -15.62
N ASP A 57 36.15 24.71 -14.42
CA ASP A 57 37.59 24.85 -14.18
C ASP A 57 38.23 26.04 -14.92
N GLY A 58 37.46 27.13 -15.05
CA GLY A 58 37.86 28.36 -15.71
C GLY A 58 37.57 28.44 -17.21
N ALA A 59 37.24 27.32 -17.86
CA ALA A 59 36.81 27.28 -19.26
C ALA A 59 35.29 27.45 -19.36
N GLU A 60 34.79 28.19 -20.35
CA GLU A 60 33.35 28.37 -20.52
C GLU A 60 32.67 27.04 -20.91
N ALA A 61 31.59 26.69 -20.21
CA ALA A 61 30.83 25.47 -20.41
C ALA A 61 29.43 25.78 -20.97
N PRO A 62 28.96 25.05 -22.00
CA PRO A 62 27.57 25.08 -22.43
C PRO A 62 26.62 24.77 -21.28
N TYR A 63 25.53 25.52 -21.18
CA TYR A 63 24.53 25.31 -20.14
C TYR A 63 23.12 25.48 -20.67
N GLN A 64 22.18 24.96 -19.90
CA GLN A 64 20.74 25.15 -20.09
C GLN A 64 20.11 25.58 -18.76
N VAL A 65 19.05 26.39 -18.82
CA VAL A 65 18.27 26.75 -17.63
C VAL A 65 16.92 26.07 -17.71
N GLU A 66 16.50 25.46 -16.60
CA GLU A 66 15.19 24.83 -16.48
C GLU A 66 14.52 25.24 -15.17
N GLU A 67 13.22 25.55 -15.22
CA GLU A 67 12.43 25.75 -14.02
C GLU A 67 11.97 24.41 -13.43
N ILE A 68 12.46 24.09 -12.23
CA ILE A 68 12.09 22.89 -11.47
C ILE A 68 11.66 23.32 -10.07
N GLY A 69 10.41 23.03 -9.72
CA GLY A 69 9.85 23.38 -8.40
C GLY A 69 9.86 24.88 -8.10
N GLY A 70 9.67 25.72 -9.12
CA GLY A 70 9.70 27.19 -9.00
C GLY A 70 11.10 27.80 -8.88
N SER A 71 12.16 27.00 -9.04
CA SER A 71 13.55 27.47 -9.09
C SER A 71 14.15 27.23 -10.46
N ASN A 72 14.90 28.20 -10.97
CA ASN A 72 15.65 28.06 -12.21
C ASN A 72 16.98 27.37 -11.94
N TRP A 73 17.15 26.14 -12.42
CA TRP A 73 18.36 25.35 -12.26
C TRP A 73 19.23 25.42 -13.52
N ILE A 74 20.54 25.46 -13.32
CA ILE A 74 21.54 25.41 -14.39
C ILE A 74 21.94 23.96 -14.61
N TRP A 75 21.72 23.45 -15.80
CA TRP A 75 22.22 22.16 -16.27
C TRP A 75 23.49 22.35 -17.08
N VAL A 76 24.47 21.47 -16.88
CA VAL A 76 25.70 21.36 -17.68
C VAL A 76 25.93 19.91 -18.10
N CYS A 77 26.77 19.69 -19.10
CA CYS A 77 27.31 18.37 -19.45
C CYS A 77 28.79 18.33 -19.11
N SER A 78 29.20 17.36 -18.30
CA SER A 78 30.61 17.23 -17.90
C SER A 78 31.05 15.78 -17.77
N SER A 79 32.35 15.57 -17.92
CA SER A 79 32.99 14.27 -17.88
C SER A 79 33.84 14.14 -16.62
N PHE A 80 33.64 13.09 -15.85
CA PHE A 80 34.35 12.87 -14.59
C PHE A 80 35.03 11.50 -14.59
N ASP A 81 36.33 11.51 -14.31
CA ASP A 81 37.03 10.29 -13.90
C ASP A 81 36.58 9.84 -12.49
N PRO A 82 36.78 8.56 -12.13
CA PRO A 82 36.48 8.07 -10.78
C PRO A 82 37.13 8.92 -9.68
N GLY A 83 36.33 9.46 -8.76
CA GLY A 83 36.81 10.31 -7.66
C GLY A 83 37.14 11.75 -8.06
N ALA A 84 37.00 12.13 -9.33
CA ALA A 84 37.28 13.49 -9.80
C ALA A 84 36.23 14.50 -9.31
N SER A 85 36.61 15.77 -9.30
CA SER A 85 35.73 16.90 -9.00
C SER A 85 36.02 18.06 -9.94
N HIS A 86 34.98 18.77 -10.35
CA HIS A 86 35.07 19.95 -11.21
C HIS A 86 34.45 21.17 -10.51
N LYS A 87 35.10 22.32 -10.67
CA LYS A 87 34.66 23.59 -10.09
C LYS A 87 33.91 24.40 -11.14
N TYR A 88 32.71 24.82 -10.79
CA TYR A 88 31.86 25.65 -11.65
C TYR A 88 31.73 27.05 -11.10
N GLN A 89 31.82 28.04 -11.97
CA GLN A 89 31.60 29.45 -11.63
C GLN A 89 30.49 30.03 -12.48
N VAL A 90 29.50 30.65 -11.83
CA VAL A 90 28.44 31.41 -12.50
C VAL A 90 28.77 32.89 -12.39
N ALA A 91 28.90 33.56 -13.54
CA ALA A 91 29.28 34.97 -13.61
C ALA A 91 28.41 35.74 -14.61
N PRO A 92 28.13 37.04 -14.38
CA PRO A 92 27.45 37.87 -15.37
C PRO A 92 28.21 37.87 -16.71
N GLY A 93 27.48 37.76 -17.82
CA GLY A 93 28.08 37.72 -19.14
C GLY A 93 27.14 37.16 -20.20
N ARG A 94 27.56 37.21 -21.46
CA ARG A 94 26.83 36.58 -22.57
C ARG A 94 27.55 35.29 -22.93
N PRO A 95 26.89 34.12 -22.88
CA PRO A 95 27.54 32.87 -23.22
C PRO A 95 27.82 32.78 -24.72
N VAL A 96 28.89 32.08 -25.05
CA VAL A 96 29.21 31.62 -26.39
C VAL A 96 28.11 30.65 -26.82
N ARG A 97 27.62 30.85 -28.04
CA ARG A 97 26.64 29.97 -28.64
C ARG A 97 27.23 28.56 -28.78
N ALA A 98 26.70 27.61 -28.03
CA ALA A 98 27.08 26.20 -28.13
C ALA A 98 26.31 25.51 -29.25
N THR A 99 26.93 24.50 -29.86
CA THR A 99 26.22 23.54 -30.71
C THR A 99 25.40 22.61 -29.83
N PRO A 100 24.10 22.42 -30.09
CA PRO A 100 23.30 21.45 -29.36
C PRO A 100 23.93 20.05 -29.41
N ARG A 101 24.03 19.41 -28.25
CA ARG A 101 24.51 18.03 -28.11
C ARG A 101 23.45 17.02 -28.55
N ILE A 102 22.20 17.45 -28.54
CA ILE A 102 21.03 16.63 -28.89
C ILE A 102 20.21 17.41 -29.90
N ALA A 103 19.76 16.75 -30.95
CA ALA A 103 18.92 17.39 -31.94
C ALA A 103 17.50 17.52 -31.41
N VAL A 104 16.99 18.75 -31.37
CA VAL A 104 15.57 19.07 -31.19
C VAL A 104 15.09 19.76 -32.44
N ARG A 105 14.18 19.11 -33.18
CA ARG A 105 13.68 19.64 -34.45
C ARG A 105 12.17 19.51 -34.53
N ARG A 106 11.51 20.51 -35.10
CA ARG A 106 10.07 20.45 -35.39
C ARG A 106 9.88 19.96 -36.83
N GLU A 107 9.16 18.87 -37.00
CA GLU A 107 8.77 18.28 -38.28
C GLU A 107 7.23 18.36 -38.39
N GLY A 108 6.71 19.48 -38.89
CA GLY A 108 5.27 19.74 -38.93
C GLY A 108 4.65 19.79 -37.53
N GLY A 109 3.66 18.93 -37.27
CA GLY A 109 2.96 18.80 -36.00
C GLY A 109 3.69 17.95 -34.95
N ILE A 110 4.98 17.66 -35.12
CA ILE A 110 5.77 16.77 -34.25
C ILE A 110 7.12 17.41 -33.89
N TYR A 111 7.59 17.22 -32.66
CA TYR A 111 8.99 17.40 -32.26
C TYR A 111 9.74 16.08 -32.31
N VAL A 112 10.96 16.09 -32.86
CA VAL A 112 11.90 14.97 -32.83
C VAL A 112 13.03 15.32 -31.87
N LEU A 113 13.26 14.44 -30.90
CA LEU A 113 14.39 14.47 -29.97
C LEU A 113 15.32 13.32 -30.35
N ASP A 114 16.58 13.58 -30.70
CA ASP A 114 17.52 12.58 -31.20
C ASP A 114 18.94 12.84 -30.68
N ASN A 115 19.51 11.89 -29.92
CA ASN A 115 20.89 11.95 -29.42
C ASN A 115 21.85 10.99 -30.16
N GLY A 116 21.41 10.39 -31.26
CA GLY A 116 22.16 9.39 -32.03
C GLY A 116 22.08 7.95 -31.49
N LEU A 117 21.65 7.75 -30.23
CA LEU A 117 21.44 6.44 -29.62
C LEU A 117 19.96 6.06 -29.55
N VAL A 118 19.12 7.04 -29.22
CA VAL A 118 17.67 6.95 -29.17
C VAL A 118 17.08 8.19 -29.84
N ALA A 119 15.96 8.00 -30.55
CA ALA A 119 15.20 9.11 -31.07
C ALA A 119 13.70 8.88 -30.88
N VAL A 120 13.00 9.92 -30.42
CA VAL A 120 11.55 9.88 -30.12
C VAL A 120 10.83 11.03 -30.81
N LYS A 121 9.61 10.75 -31.25
CA LYS A 121 8.66 11.72 -31.80
C LYS A 121 7.60 12.03 -30.76
N VAL A 122 7.37 13.31 -30.54
CA VAL A 122 6.44 13.86 -29.54
C VAL A 122 5.49 14.83 -30.24
N PRO A 123 4.19 14.84 -29.95
CA PRO A 123 3.28 15.78 -30.60
C PRO A 123 3.64 17.24 -30.29
N ALA A 124 3.64 18.10 -31.31
CA ALA A 124 3.78 19.54 -31.18
C ALA A 124 2.42 20.26 -31.16
N GLU A 125 1.36 19.61 -31.67
CA GLU A 125 -0.01 20.15 -31.73
C GLU A 125 -1.05 19.02 -31.68
N ALA A 126 -2.29 19.37 -31.34
CA ALA A 126 -3.43 18.45 -31.38
C ALA A 126 -4.05 18.48 -32.79
N ALA A 127 -3.68 17.53 -33.64
CA ALA A 127 -4.14 17.42 -35.03
C ALA A 127 -5.61 16.93 -35.14
N GLY A 128 -6.56 17.59 -34.45
CA GLY A 128 -7.99 17.27 -34.48
C GLY A 128 -8.44 16.13 -33.56
N GLY A 129 -7.56 15.63 -32.71
CA GLY A 129 -7.87 14.61 -31.69
C GLY A 129 -6.99 14.80 -30.44
N VAL A 130 -7.00 13.80 -29.54
CA VAL A 130 -6.14 13.80 -28.35
C VAL A 130 -4.84 13.07 -28.69
N PRO A 131 -3.74 13.76 -29.04
CA PRO A 131 -2.50 13.09 -29.37
C PRO A 131 -1.98 12.34 -28.14
N GLY A 132 -1.49 11.11 -28.31
CA GLY A 132 -0.79 10.44 -27.22
C GLY A 132 0.60 11.06 -26.96
N PRO A 133 1.18 10.91 -25.76
CA PRO A 133 2.44 11.57 -25.39
C PRO A 133 3.65 11.20 -26.24
N ILE A 134 3.65 10.02 -26.85
CA ILE A 134 4.74 9.52 -27.71
C ILE A 134 4.17 9.11 -29.06
N SER A 135 4.48 9.88 -30.10
CA SER A 135 3.97 9.59 -31.45
C SER A 135 4.67 8.38 -32.08
N ALA A 136 5.99 8.25 -31.89
CA ALA A 136 6.78 7.12 -32.36
C ALA A 136 8.17 7.10 -31.72
N VAL A 137 8.86 5.96 -31.79
CA VAL A 137 10.28 5.79 -31.44
C VAL A 137 11.04 5.23 -32.64
N LYS A 138 12.31 5.62 -32.79
CA LYS A 138 13.16 5.16 -33.89
C LYS A 138 13.72 3.77 -33.60
N LEU A 139 13.58 2.88 -34.58
CA LEU A 139 14.05 1.50 -34.53
C LEU A 139 14.82 1.18 -35.81
N GLY A 140 16.14 1.29 -35.77
CA GLY A 140 16.95 1.33 -36.99
C GLY A 140 16.62 2.59 -37.80
N ASP A 141 16.23 2.41 -39.07
CA ASP A 141 15.88 3.52 -39.97
C ASP A 141 14.38 3.84 -40.02
N ARG A 142 13.54 3.09 -39.29
CA ARG A 142 12.08 3.27 -39.27
C ARG A 142 11.60 3.90 -37.96
N TRP A 143 10.44 4.54 -38.04
CA TRP A 143 9.67 5.00 -36.88
C TRP A 143 8.59 3.97 -36.58
N VAL A 144 8.52 3.51 -35.33
CA VAL A 144 7.57 2.51 -34.86
C VAL A 144 6.85 3.00 -33.61
N GLY A 145 5.78 2.32 -33.24
CA GLY A 145 4.93 2.66 -32.12
C GLY A 145 3.88 3.72 -32.46
N ALA A 146 2.85 3.80 -31.64
CA ALA A 146 1.85 4.87 -31.64
C ALA A 146 1.22 4.96 -30.26
N SER A 147 0.89 6.15 -29.77
CA SER A 147 0.11 6.29 -28.54
C SER A 147 -1.24 6.96 -28.73
N ALA A 148 -2.19 6.58 -27.89
CA ALA A 148 -3.52 7.13 -27.84
C ALA A 148 -4.07 7.19 -26.41
N TRP A 149 -4.93 8.17 -26.15
CA TRP A 149 -5.69 8.26 -24.92
C TRP A 149 -6.94 7.37 -24.97
N LYS A 150 -7.25 6.70 -23.86
CA LYS A 150 -8.48 5.98 -23.59
C LYS A 150 -9.19 6.67 -22.43
N THR A 151 -9.99 7.67 -22.78
CA THR A 151 -10.81 8.44 -21.85
C THR A 151 -12.10 8.85 -22.56
N SER A 152 -13.16 9.02 -21.78
CA SER A 152 -14.42 9.61 -22.25
C SER A 152 -14.41 11.14 -22.19
N LEU A 153 -13.41 11.74 -21.52
CA LEU A 153 -13.31 13.17 -21.33
C LEU A 153 -12.78 13.85 -22.61
N PRO A 154 -13.50 14.85 -23.17
CA PRO A 154 -13.00 15.62 -24.30
C PRO A 154 -11.73 16.40 -23.94
N LEU A 155 -10.77 16.49 -24.88
CA LEU A 155 -9.61 17.36 -24.71
C LEU A 155 -10.05 18.81 -24.89
N LYS A 156 -9.86 19.62 -23.84
CA LYS A 156 -10.16 21.04 -23.82
C LYS A 156 -9.00 21.86 -24.39
N LYS A 157 -7.77 21.53 -24.00
CA LYS A 157 -6.56 22.26 -24.41
C LYS A 157 -5.34 21.36 -24.37
N PHE A 158 -4.47 21.54 -25.36
CA PHE A 158 -3.18 20.87 -25.44
C PHE A 158 -2.07 21.89 -25.71
N THR A 159 -0.95 21.77 -25.01
CA THR A 159 0.25 22.57 -25.28
C THR A 159 1.49 21.68 -25.25
N ALA A 160 2.38 21.88 -26.22
CA ALA A 160 3.71 21.27 -26.24
C ALA A 160 4.78 22.36 -26.21
N ALA A 161 5.63 22.36 -25.19
CA ALA A 161 6.68 23.34 -24.98
C ALA A 161 8.07 22.67 -24.97
N VAL A 162 9.00 23.18 -25.77
CA VAL A 162 10.41 22.77 -25.70
C VAL A 162 11.01 23.43 -24.44
N VAL A 163 11.27 22.62 -23.41
CA VAL A 163 11.88 23.05 -22.14
C VAL A 163 13.40 22.91 -22.21
N GLY A 164 13.90 21.94 -22.97
CA GLY A 164 15.31 21.76 -23.29
C GLY A 164 15.55 21.72 -24.77
N ASP A 165 16.38 22.64 -25.27
CA ASP A 165 16.66 22.84 -26.70
C ASP A 165 17.75 21.92 -27.24
N GLY A 166 18.27 21.02 -26.41
CA GLY A 166 19.34 20.09 -26.77
C GLY A 166 20.75 20.61 -26.52
N THR A 167 20.92 21.83 -25.98
CA THR A 167 22.25 22.33 -25.56
C THR A 167 22.89 21.39 -24.54
N VAL A 168 22.10 20.97 -23.56
CA VAL A 168 22.49 19.97 -22.53
C VAL A 168 21.52 18.80 -22.55
N LEU A 169 20.21 19.07 -22.49
CA LEU A 169 19.15 18.07 -22.56
C LEU A 169 18.12 18.47 -23.63
N ALA A 170 17.58 17.49 -24.35
CA ALA A 170 16.38 17.70 -25.14
C ALA A 170 15.18 17.36 -24.24
N ARG A 171 14.25 18.29 -24.04
CA ARG A 171 13.05 18.04 -23.23
C ARG A 171 11.84 18.75 -23.81
N VAL A 172 10.73 18.03 -23.97
CA VAL A 172 9.44 18.58 -24.37
C VAL A 172 8.42 18.30 -23.27
N ARG A 173 7.75 19.35 -22.79
CA ARG A 173 6.64 19.28 -21.83
C ARG A 173 5.32 19.33 -22.57
N LEU A 174 4.46 18.35 -22.29
CA LEU A 174 3.11 18.23 -22.82
C LEU A 174 2.13 18.50 -21.70
N LEU A 175 1.18 19.42 -21.92
CA LEU A 175 0.07 19.66 -20.99
C LEU A 175 -1.23 19.35 -21.71
N TYR A 176 -2.03 18.48 -21.07
CA TYR A 176 -3.36 18.08 -21.48
C TYR A 176 -4.34 18.59 -20.43
N GLU A 177 -5.28 19.44 -20.84
CA GLU A 177 -6.43 19.83 -20.03
C GLU A 177 -7.67 19.18 -20.64
N PHE A 178 -8.44 18.43 -19.85
CA PHE A 178 -9.66 17.77 -20.29
C PHE A 178 -10.90 18.46 -19.72
N ASP A 179 -12.01 18.36 -20.42
CA ASP A 179 -13.30 18.80 -19.92
C ASP A 179 -13.81 17.82 -18.86
N GLY A 180 -14.09 18.33 -17.66
CA GLY A 180 -14.64 17.54 -16.57
C GLY A 180 -13.87 17.71 -15.26
N LYS A 181 -14.20 16.85 -14.30
CA LYS A 181 -13.52 16.77 -13.01
C LYS A 181 -13.09 15.34 -12.72
N ALA A 182 -12.04 15.22 -11.93
CA ALA A 182 -11.29 14.01 -11.65
C ALA A 182 -10.82 13.99 -10.18
N GLY A 183 -9.95 13.04 -9.86
CA GLY A 183 -9.39 12.86 -8.53
C GLY A 183 -10.33 12.13 -7.56
N LEU A 184 -9.90 12.02 -6.31
CA LEU A 184 -10.58 11.21 -5.28
C LEU A 184 -12.03 11.61 -5.03
N ASP A 185 -12.30 12.91 -5.00
CA ASP A 185 -13.64 13.45 -4.72
C ASP A 185 -14.36 13.91 -5.99
N GLY A 186 -13.80 13.60 -7.18
CA GLY A 186 -14.34 14.05 -8.47
C GLY A 186 -14.45 15.57 -8.58
N ASN A 187 -13.59 16.31 -7.88
CA ASN A 187 -13.69 17.77 -7.75
C ASN A 187 -12.49 18.54 -8.34
N LEU A 188 -11.41 17.85 -8.74
CA LEU A 188 -10.22 18.45 -9.34
C LEU A 188 -10.40 18.59 -10.86
N PRO A 189 -9.88 19.63 -11.52
CA PRO A 189 -9.82 19.66 -12.99
C PRO A 189 -9.08 18.42 -13.52
N ALA A 190 -9.61 17.80 -14.58
CA ALA A 190 -8.95 16.67 -15.22
C ALA A 190 -7.75 17.13 -16.06
N PHE A 191 -6.56 16.58 -15.80
CA PHE A 191 -5.34 16.97 -16.51
C PHE A 191 -4.29 15.86 -16.56
N ALA A 192 -3.37 15.98 -17.51
CA ALA A 192 -2.10 15.27 -17.52
C ALA A 192 -0.96 16.20 -17.95
N GLU A 193 0.19 16.05 -17.32
CA GLU A 193 1.45 16.70 -17.65
C GLU A 193 2.48 15.60 -17.91
N VAL A 194 3.12 15.63 -19.08
CA VAL A 194 4.10 14.62 -19.50
C VAL A 194 5.36 15.31 -20.03
N ASP A 195 6.48 15.07 -19.38
CA ASP A 195 7.81 15.48 -19.85
C ASP A 195 8.49 14.30 -20.55
N VAL A 196 8.93 14.53 -21.78
CA VAL A 196 9.72 13.58 -22.57
C VAL A 196 11.12 14.15 -22.74
N ALA A 197 12.12 13.45 -22.23
CA ALA A 197 13.50 13.90 -22.25
C ALA A 197 14.47 12.89 -22.87
N VAL A 198 15.48 13.40 -23.56
CA VAL A 198 16.63 12.63 -24.05
C VAL A 198 17.88 13.39 -23.63
N GLY A 199 18.86 12.67 -23.07
CA GLY A 199 20.15 13.20 -22.62
C GLY A 199 21.32 12.62 -23.41
N PRO A 200 22.51 13.23 -23.33
CA PRO A 200 23.70 12.71 -23.99
C PRO A 200 24.09 11.34 -23.41
N GLY A 201 24.49 10.41 -24.28
CA GLY A 201 24.88 9.06 -23.87
C GLY A 201 23.72 8.17 -23.38
N TRP A 202 22.49 8.69 -23.29
CA TRP A 202 21.33 7.90 -22.88
C TRP A 202 20.89 6.99 -24.03
N SER A 203 20.69 5.71 -23.74
CA SER A 203 20.08 4.72 -24.65
C SER A 203 18.58 4.56 -24.36
N HIS A 204 17.97 5.57 -23.73
CA HIS A 204 16.57 5.62 -23.33
C HIS A 204 16.03 7.04 -23.45
N ALA A 205 14.72 7.17 -23.62
CA ALA A 205 14.01 8.43 -23.40
C ALA A 205 13.35 8.39 -22.01
N GLU A 206 13.58 9.41 -21.20
CA GLU A 206 12.98 9.55 -19.88
C GLU A 206 11.59 10.17 -20.00
N ILE A 207 10.61 9.54 -19.36
CA ILE A 207 9.21 9.96 -19.32
C ILE A 207 8.84 10.23 -17.87
N PHE A 208 8.56 11.50 -17.56
CA PHE A 208 7.99 11.91 -16.28
C PHE A 208 6.54 12.32 -16.49
N GLU A 209 5.65 11.86 -15.62
CA GLU A 209 4.21 12.12 -15.74
C GLU A 209 3.63 12.56 -14.40
N ARG A 210 2.66 13.47 -14.48
CA ARG A 210 1.75 13.82 -13.38
C ARG A 210 0.34 13.98 -13.93
N HIS A 211 -0.65 13.39 -13.26
CA HIS A 211 -2.02 13.37 -13.78
C HIS A 211 -3.07 13.24 -12.68
N GLU A 212 -4.27 13.71 -13.00
CA GLU A 212 -5.53 13.50 -12.28
C GLU A 212 -6.63 13.34 -13.33
N MET A 213 -7.10 12.10 -13.58
CA MET A 213 -8.11 11.75 -14.60
C MET A 213 -9.25 10.92 -13.98
N ALA A 214 -10.20 10.40 -14.77
CA ALA A 214 -11.23 9.51 -14.23
C ALA A 214 -10.67 8.11 -13.92
N ARG A 215 -11.36 7.33 -13.08
CA ARG A 215 -11.00 5.92 -12.87
C ARG A 215 -11.17 5.14 -14.18
N GLY A 216 -10.22 4.27 -14.45
CA GLY A 216 -10.17 3.50 -15.70
C GLY A 216 -9.62 4.27 -16.90
N ASP A 217 -9.36 5.58 -16.78
CA ASP A 217 -8.68 6.33 -17.84
C ASP A 217 -7.20 5.99 -17.89
N PHE A 218 -6.67 5.85 -19.10
CA PHE A 218 -5.25 5.62 -19.36
C PHE A 218 -4.85 6.18 -20.72
N TRP A 219 -3.56 6.27 -20.97
CA TRP A 219 -3.04 6.30 -22.33
C TRP A 219 -2.24 5.04 -22.58
N GLU A 220 -2.17 4.62 -23.84
CA GLU A 220 -1.47 3.40 -24.23
C GLU A 220 -0.50 3.71 -25.36
N PHE A 221 0.74 3.21 -25.25
CA PHE A 221 1.70 3.16 -26.35
C PHE A 221 1.71 1.76 -26.94
N GLU A 222 1.12 1.60 -28.12
CA GLU A 222 1.18 0.36 -28.89
C GLU A 222 2.60 0.19 -29.43
N ILE A 223 3.43 -0.58 -28.72
CA ILE A 223 4.82 -0.83 -29.08
C ILE A 223 4.92 -1.50 -30.45
N SER A 224 4.03 -2.45 -30.74
CA SER A 224 4.06 -3.26 -31.97
C SER A 224 3.71 -2.49 -33.24
N ASN A 225 3.16 -1.28 -33.15
CA ASN A 225 2.72 -0.54 -34.33
C ASN A 225 3.88 -0.27 -35.31
N GLY A 226 3.71 -0.58 -36.59
CA GLY A 226 4.72 -0.37 -37.63
C GLY A 226 5.83 -1.43 -37.70
N TRP A 227 5.76 -2.52 -36.92
CA TRP A 227 6.65 -3.67 -37.01
C TRP A 227 6.01 -4.95 -36.44
N SER A 228 6.77 -6.04 -36.27
CA SER A 228 6.22 -7.36 -35.90
C SER A 228 7.10 -8.09 -34.88
N PRO A 229 7.15 -7.59 -33.62
CA PRO A 229 7.81 -8.33 -32.55
C PRO A 229 7.04 -9.64 -32.27
N THR A 230 7.75 -10.67 -31.84
CA THR A 230 7.16 -11.99 -31.52
C THR A 230 7.52 -12.48 -30.12
N GLN A 231 8.49 -11.83 -29.47
CA GLN A 231 8.99 -12.17 -28.15
C GLN A 231 8.79 -11.02 -27.17
N GLY A 232 8.44 -11.35 -25.93
CA GLY A 232 8.45 -10.46 -24.79
C GLY A 232 9.59 -10.84 -23.84
N LEU A 233 10.33 -9.84 -23.41
CA LEU A 233 11.42 -9.93 -22.45
C LEU A 233 11.02 -9.13 -21.22
N SER A 234 11.28 -9.67 -20.04
CA SER A 234 10.91 -9.03 -18.78
C SER A 234 11.83 -9.46 -17.64
N LYS A 235 11.78 -8.71 -16.54
CA LYS A 235 12.42 -9.13 -15.29
C LYS A 235 11.47 -8.95 -14.12
N PRO A 236 10.77 -10.02 -13.71
CA PRO A 236 9.92 -9.98 -12.54
C PRO A 236 10.76 -9.82 -11.27
N PHE A 237 10.14 -9.31 -10.21
CA PHE A 237 10.71 -9.33 -8.87
C PHE A 237 10.68 -10.77 -8.33
N SER A 238 11.65 -11.58 -8.73
CA SER A 238 11.69 -13.01 -8.38
C SER A 238 11.88 -13.25 -6.86
N GLY A 239 11.20 -14.27 -6.30
CA GLY A 239 11.56 -14.92 -5.03
C GLY A 239 10.71 -14.60 -3.80
N GLY A 240 9.50 -14.06 -3.96
CA GLY A 240 8.52 -13.92 -2.87
C GLY A 240 7.82 -15.23 -2.49
N ALA A 241 7.20 -15.31 -1.32
CA ALA A 241 6.24 -16.38 -1.03
C ALA A 241 4.95 -16.09 -1.83
N GLY A 242 4.49 -17.04 -2.64
CA GLY A 242 3.27 -16.88 -3.45
C GLY A 242 3.32 -17.47 -4.87
N SER A 243 4.19 -18.45 -5.18
CA SER A 243 4.35 -19.00 -6.54
C SER A 243 3.11 -19.71 -7.13
N GLY A 244 1.95 -19.65 -6.47
CA GLY A 244 0.73 -20.32 -6.90
C GLY A 244 0.90 -21.82 -7.16
N LEU A 245 -0.09 -22.41 -7.83
CA LEU A 245 -0.12 -23.82 -8.24
C LEU A 245 0.75 -24.12 -9.48
N VAL A 246 1.28 -23.10 -10.18
CA VAL A 246 2.28 -23.35 -11.23
C VAL A 246 3.65 -23.50 -10.58
N ALA A 247 4.10 -24.75 -10.49
CA ALA A 247 5.46 -25.06 -10.07
C ALA A 247 6.47 -24.52 -11.11
N GLY A 248 7.02 -23.33 -10.87
CA GLY A 248 8.07 -22.78 -11.73
C GLY A 248 8.28 -21.29 -11.54
N LYS A 249 9.46 -20.79 -11.91
CA LYS A 249 9.68 -19.36 -12.06
C LYS A 249 8.98 -18.92 -13.35
N VAL A 250 8.30 -17.77 -13.32
CA VAL A 250 7.84 -17.11 -14.55
C VAL A 250 9.04 -16.96 -15.48
N GLU A 251 8.95 -17.55 -16.67
CA GLU A 251 10.01 -17.43 -17.67
C GLU A 251 10.12 -15.97 -18.10
N PRO A 252 11.26 -15.29 -17.84
CA PRO A 252 11.42 -13.87 -18.11
C PRO A 252 11.28 -13.55 -19.61
N ASN A 253 11.63 -14.51 -20.46
CA ASN A 253 11.62 -14.40 -21.91
C ASN A 253 10.61 -15.41 -22.46
N ARG A 254 9.56 -14.94 -23.13
CA ARG A 254 8.49 -15.79 -23.66
C ARG A 254 7.79 -15.13 -24.85
N PRO A 255 7.04 -15.88 -25.68
CA PRO A 255 6.28 -15.29 -26.78
C PRO A 255 5.32 -14.19 -26.31
N LEU A 256 5.00 -13.21 -27.16
CA LEU A 256 4.02 -12.14 -26.88
C LEU A 256 2.58 -12.63 -26.85
N LYS A 257 2.31 -13.71 -26.12
CA LYS A 257 0.99 -14.33 -26.04
C LYS A 257 0.45 -14.27 -24.62
N PRO A 258 -0.89 -14.24 -24.47
CA PRO A 258 -1.60 -14.50 -23.23
C PRO A 258 -1.13 -15.75 -22.49
N GLY A 259 -1.38 -15.78 -21.19
CA GLY A 259 -1.15 -16.95 -20.33
C GLY A 259 0.32 -17.19 -19.96
N GLY A 260 1.22 -16.26 -20.30
CA GLY A 260 2.63 -16.32 -19.91
C GLY A 260 2.90 -15.96 -18.44
N LEU A 261 1.99 -15.19 -17.82
CA LEU A 261 1.85 -15.14 -16.37
C LEU A 261 0.68 -16.04 -16.02
N PRO A 262 0.86 -16.98 -15.09
CA PRO A 262 -0.25 -17.80 -14.70
C PRO A 262 -1.31 -16.90 -14.05
N TYR A 263 -2.57 -17.18 -14.36
CA TYR A 263 -3.79 -16.73 -13.67
C TYR A 263 -4.11 -15.22 -13.54
N GLN A 264 -3.45 -14.33 -14.27
CA GLN A 264 -3.92 -12.95 -14.45
C GLN A 264 -4.95 -12.77 -15.57
N ARG A 265 -5.42 -11.51 -15.73
CA ARG A 265 -6.04 -11.03 -16.98
C ARG A 265 -5.26 -11.61 -18.17
N GLU A 266 -5.96 -12.29 -19.08
CA GLU A 266 -5.32 -13.00 -20.19
C GLU A 266 -4.40 -12.09 -21.02
N ASP A 267 -4.76 -10.81 -21.15
CA ASP A 267 -4.01 -9.83 -21.92
C ASP A 267 -2.80 -9.24 -21.18
N LEU A 268 -2.60 -9.51 -19.88
CA LEU A 268 -1.51 -8.94 -19.10
C LEU A 268 -0.22 -9.78 -19.23
N PHE A 269 0.84 -9.16 -19.72
CA PHE A 269 2.17 -9.75 -19.76
C PHE A 269 2.95 -9.50 -18.47
N ILE A 270 3.02 -8.26 -17.95
CA ILE A 270 3.66 -7.94 -16.66
C ILE A 270 3.24 -6.53 -16.23
N ASN A 271 3.14 -6.28 -14.92
CA ASN A 271 3.04 -4.93 -14.38
C ASN A 271 4.44 -4.39 -14.08
N LEU A 272 4.67 -3.11 -14.37
CA LEU A 272 5.95 -2.47 -14.10
C LEU A 272 5.90 -1.60 -12.83
N PHE A 273 6.71 -1.98 -11.84
CA PHE A 273 6.94 -1.26 -10.57
C PHE A 273 8.43 -0.93 -10.34
N PRO A 274 8.79 0.27 -9.86
CA PRO A 274 10.19 0.73 -9.77
C PRO A 274 10.96 0.27 -8.51
N ARG A 275 10.40 -0.63 -7.69
CA ARG A 275 11.09 -1.25 -6.53
C ARG A 275 10.68 -2.70 -6.39
N TRP A 276 11.51 -3.48 -5.69
CA TRP A 276 11.15 -4.85 -5.31
C TRP A 276 9.77 -4.91 -4.67
N ASN A 277 8.91 -5.78 -5.18
CA ASN A 277 7.60 -6.11 -4.65
C ASN A 277 7.47 -7.64 -4.47
N GLN A 278 6.52 -8.12 -3.66
CA GLN A 278 6.42 -9.56 -3.40
C GLN A 278 5.81 -10.33 -4.60
N HIS A 279 5.11 -9.64 -5.50
CA HIS A 279 4.38 -10.22 -6.61
C HIS A 279 5.24 -10.71 -7.77
N TYR A 280 4.92 -11.92 -8.25
CA TYR A 280 5.50 -12.49 -9.47
C TYR A 280 5.06 -11.78 -10.75
N LYS A 281 3.92 -11.09 -10.70
CA LYS A 281 3.36 -10.32 -11.81
C LYS A 281 3.99 -8.95 -11.98
N ASP A 282 4.74 -8.51 -10.98
CA ASP A 282 5.41 -7.24 -11.00
C ASP A 282 6.85 -7.46 -11.41
N GLY A 283 7.33 -6.61 -12.30
CA GLY A 283 8.73 -6.50 -12.65
C GLY A 283 9.11 -5.04 -12.79
N TRP A 284 10.35 -4.79 -13.15
CA TRP A 284 10.83 -3.43 -13.36
C TRP A 284 11.11 -3.10 -14.83
N TYR A 285 11.03 -4.10 -15.73
CA TYR A 285 11.05 -3.82 -17.15
C TYR A 285 10.27 -4.85 -17.99
N PHE A 286 9.87 -4.39 -19.17
CA PHE A 286 9.34 -5.19 -20.28
C PHE A 286 9.90 -4.67 -21.60
N ALA A 287 10.16 -5.56 -22.56
CA ALA A 287 10.49 -5.19 -23.94
C ALA A 287 9.90 -6.20 -24.95
N ALA A 288 9.27 -5.69 -26.00
CA ALA A 288 8.90 -6.47 -27.17
C ALA A 288 10.09 -6.58 -28.13
N ALA A 289 10.28 -7.76 -28.74
CA ALA A 289 11.45 -8.08 -29.55
C ALA A 289 11.10 -8.91 -30.80
N ASP A 290 11.82 -8.67 -31.90
CA ASP A 290 11.87 -9.54 -33.09
C ASP A 290 13.14 -10.42 -33.14
N GLY A 291 13.92 -10.42 -32.06
CA GLY A 291 15.22 -11.09 -31.93
C GLY A 291 16.42 -10.21 -32.27
N THR A 292 16.22 -9.08 -32.95
CA THR A 292 17.29 -8.11 -33.29
C THR A 292 17.01 -6.73 -32.70
N ASN A 293 15.76 -6.30 -32.75
CA ASN A 293 15.29 -4.98 -32.34
C ASN A 293 14.42 -5.07 -31.10
N TYR A 294 14.44 -4.02 -30.29
CA TYR A 294 13.74 -3.97 -29.01
C TYR A 294 13.05 -2.64 -28.81
N VAL A 295 11.82 -2.68 -28.30
CA VAL A 295 11.11 -1.51 -27.79
C VAL A 295 10.39 -1.89 -26.51
N GLY A 296 10.48 -1.07 -25.47
CA GLY A 296 9.94 -1.44 -24.15
C GLY A 296 9.93 -0.31 -23.14
N ALA A 297 9.75 -0.67 -21.88
CA ALA A 297 9.80 0.25 -20.75
C ALA A 297 10.61 -0.30 -19.57
N VAL A 298 11.28 0.61 -18.88
CA VAL A 298 11.97 0.37 -17.60
C VAL A 298 11.46 1.38 -16.59
N VAL A 299 10.95 0.94 -15.45
CA VAL A 299 10.43 1.84 -14.41
C VAL A 299 11.50 2.13 -13.35
N VAL A 300 11.63 3.40 -12.98
CA VAL A 300 12.75 3.86 -12.16
C VAL A 300 12.31 4.83 -11.06
N ARG A 301 13.22 5.08 -10.11
CA ARG A 301 13.08 6.12 -9.07
C ARG A 301 11.76 6.02 -8.28
N ALA A 302 11.63 5.02 -7.41
CA ALA A 302 10.39 4.83 -6.64
C ALA A 302 9.92 6.08 -5.87
N GLY A 303 10.82 6.97 -5.44
CA GLY A 303 10.49 8.25 -4.79
C GLY A 303 9.78 9.26 -5.70
N GLN A 304 9.89 9.10 -7.02
CA GLN A 304 9.19 9.91 -8.03
C GLN A 304 7.80 9.38 -8.36
N TRP A 305 7.38 8.27 -7.76
CA TRP A 305 6.06 7.71 -7.93
C TRP A 305 5.15 8.11 -6.78
N VAL A 306 3.88 8.36 -7.09
CA VAL A 306 2.80 8.59 -6.12
C VAL A 306 1.62 7.75 -6.55
N TRP A 307 0.98 7.05 -5.61
CA TRP A 307 -0.04 6.03 -5.91
C TRP A 307 0.46 4.96 -6.88
N PRO A 308 1.63 4.35 -6.64
CA PRO A 308 2.28 3.46 -7.60
C PRO A 308 1.39 2.28 -8.02
N HIS A 309 0.60 1.74 -7.10
CA HIS A 309 -0.31 0.61 -7.36
C HIS A 309 -1.44 0.96 -8.34
N SER A 310 -1.90 2.21 -8.33
CA SER A 310 -2.88 2.73 -9.29
C SER A 310 -2.23 3.28 -10.57
N ASN A 311 -0.90 3.32 -10.64
CA ASN A 311 -0.12 3.93 -11.73
C ASN A 311 0.87 2.98 -12.39
N ALA A 312 0.87 1.70 -11.99
CA ALA A 312 1.71 0.68 -12.57
C ALA A 312 1.48 0.62 -14.08
N ILE A 313 2.57 0.51 -14.85
CA ILE A 313 2.46 0.39 -16.29
C ILE A 313 2.14 -1.07 -16.61
N GLU A 314 1.01 -1.32 -17.25
CA GLU A 314 0.60 -2.66 -17.68
C GLU A 314 1.21 -2.93 -19.05
N ALA A 315 2.09 -3.93 -19.16
CA ALA A 315 2.51 -4.45 -20.46
C ALA A 315 1.46 -5.46 -20.93
N VAL A 316 0.74 -5.15 -22.01
CA VAL A 316 -0.39 -5.94 -22.49
C VAL A 316 -0.11 -6.59 -23.85
N VAL A 317 -0.70 -7.77 -24.10
CA VAL A 317 -0.54 -8.60 -25.31
C VAL A 317 -1.89 -9.14 -25.80
N ARG A 318 -1.95 -9.69 -27.01
CA ARG A 318 -3.15 -10.33 -27.58
C ARG A 318 -2.89 -11.79 -27.95
N SER A 319 -3.97 -12.58 -28.02
CA SER A 319 -3.93 -14.01 -28.39
C SER A 319 -3.24 -14.29 -29.73
N SER A 320 -3.28 -13.33 -30.66
CA SER A 320 -2.59 -13.36 -31.95
C SER A 320 -1.06 -13.45 -31.83
N GLY A 321 -0.46 -12.91 -30.77
CA GLY A 321 0.99 -12.90 -30.61
C GLY A 321 1.72 -11.76 -31.32
N ASP A 322 0.99 -10.87 -32.01
CA ASP A 322 1.51 -9.78 -32.85
C ASP A 322 1.34 -8.40 -32.22
N TYR A 323 0.79 -8.34 -31.01
CA TYR A 323 0.48 -7.11 -30.28
C TYR A 323 1.27 -7.00 -28.99
N ALA A 324 1.83 -5.82 -28.75
CA ALA A 324 2.35 -5.40 -27.46
C ALA A 324 2.01 -3.93 -27.21
N GLY A 325 1.47 -3.62 -26.04
CA GLY A 325 1.14 -2.27 -25.60
C GLY A 325 1.69 -1.97 -24.21
N LEU A 326 2.02 -0.70 -23.95
CA LEU A 326 2.27 -0.16 -22.61
C LEU A 326 1.08 0.69 -22.21
N ARG A 327 0.22 0.16 -21.35
CA ARG A 327 -0.92 0.90 -20.81
C ARG A 327 -0.52 1.59 -19.52
N ALA A 328 -0.74 2.90 -19.48
CA ALA A 328 -0.30 3.77 -18.41
C ALA A 328 -1.54 4.43 -17.75
N PRO A 329 -2.07 3.87 -16.64
CA PRO A 329 -3.24 4.40 -15.94
C PRO A 329 -3.06 5.85 -15.47
N THR A 330 -4.13 6.64 -15.43
CA THR A 330 -4.05 8.09 -15.20
C THR A 330 -4.96 8.65 -14.12
N TRP A 331 -5.60 7.81 -13.30
CA TRP A 331 -6.57 8.27 -12.30
C TRP A 331 -6.00 9.36 -11.38
N LYS A 332 -4.89 9.10 -10.69
CA LYS A 332 -4.21 10.08 -9.82
C LYS A 332 -2.76 9.68 -9.57
N GLY A 333 -1.84 10.63 -9.65
CA GLY A 333 -0.48 10.42 -9.17
C GLY A 333 0.61 11.01 -10.05
N ARG A 334 1.80 10.41 -9.92
CA ARG A 334 2.98 10.72 -10.73
C ARG A 334 3.82 9.47 -10.89
N ARG A 335 4.63 9.42 -11.95
CA ARG A 335 5.62 8.34 -12.18
C ARG A 335 6.78 8.83 -13.04
N LEU A 336 7.90 8.13 -12.90
CA LEU A 336 9.07 8.26 -13.76
C LEU A 336 9.44 6.90 -14.34
N TRP A 337 9.64 6.83 -15.64
CA TRP A 337 10.05 5.62 -16.32
C TRP A 337 10.80 5.96 -17.62
N TRP A 338 11.36 4.94 -18.25
CA TRP A 338 12.17 5.07 -19.44
C TRP A 338 11.56 4.28 -20.59
N LEU A 339 11.34 4.94 -21.72
CA LEU A 339 11.08 4.28 -22.99
C LEU A 339 12.42 3.83 -23.59
N VAL A 340 12.53 2.55 -23.91
CA VAL A 340 13.80 1.96 -24.38
C VAL A 340 13.67 1.52 -25.83
N ALA A 341 14.62 1.93 -26.66
CA ALA A 341 14.83 1.49 -28.04
C ALA A 341 16.18 2.04 -28.54
N PRO A 342 16.84 1.42 -29.53
CA PRO A 342 16.53 0.11 -30.12
C PRO A 342 17.19 -1.06 -29.38
N THR A 343 17.86 -0.81 -28.24
CA THR A 343 18.71 -1.79 -27.54
C THR A 343 18.17 -2.17 -26.16
N LEU A 344 18.60 -3.32 -25.64
CA LEU A 344 18.32 -3.77 -24.27
C LEU A 344 19.29 -3.25 -23.21
N ASN A 345 20.29 -2.43 -23.57
CA ASN A 345 21.25 -1.91 -22.60
C ASN A 345 20.55 -1.27 -21.38
N PRO A 346 19.48 -0.47 -21.54
CA PRO A 346 18.74 0.09 -20.41
C PRO A 346 18.02 -0.92 -19.51
N CYS A 347 17.82 -2.15 -19.97
CA CYS A 347 17.22 -3.23 -19.19
C CYS A 347 18.25 -4.02 -18.36
N SER A 348 19.52 -3.62 -18.37
CA SER A 348 20.55 -4.20 -17.52
C SER A 348 20.57 -3.54 -16.14
N ILE A 349 20.87 -4.33 -15.12
CA ILE A 349 21.04 -3.82 -13.75
C ILE A 349 22.08 -2.71 -13.69
N ASP A 350 23.20 -2.87 -14.41
CA ASP A 350 24.31 -1.91 -14.37
C ASP A 350 23.91 -0.57 -14.96
N TYR A 351 23.14 -0.58 -16.06
CA TYR A 351 22.64 0.64 -16.67
C TYR A 351 21.63 1.35 -15.76
N VAL A 352 20.63 0.63 -15.23
CA VAL A 352 19.65 1.23 -14.32
C VAL A 352 20.34 1.78 -13.08
N THR A 353 21.28 1.04 -12.50
CA THR A 353 22.09 1.51 -11.37
C THR A 353 22.83 2.79 -11.76
N ARG A 354 23.46 2.85 -12.94
CA ARG A 354 24.22 4.02 -13.41
C ARG A 354 23.37 5.27 -13.60
N TYR A 355 22.18 5.16 -14.18
CA TYR A 355 21.39 6.35 -14.56
C TYR A 355 20.25 6.67 -13.60
N ALA A 356 19.60 5.67 -12.99
CA ALA A 356 18.52 5.91 -12.02
C ALA A 356 19.06 6.14 -10.60
N TRP A 357 20.17 5.50 -10.23
CA TRP A 357 20.65 5.51 -8.83
C TRP A 357 21.97 6.26 -8.63
N GLU A 358 22.93 6.06 -9.53
CA GLU A 358 24.29 6.62 -9.45
C GLU A 358 24.50 7.76 -10.46
N GLY A 359 23.43 8.35 -11.00
CA GLY A 359 23.52 9.54 -11.86
C GLY A 359 24.12 10.72 -11.08
N LEU A 360 25.02 11.50 -11.68
CA LEU A 360 25.75 12.54 -10.93
C LEU A 360 24.83 13.65 -10.40
N ASP A 361 23.77 13.98 -11.14
CA ASP A 361 22.73 14.88 -10.65
C ASP A 361 22.14 14.38 -9.34
N LYS A 362 21.74 13.12 -9.30
CA LYS A 362 21.20 12.50 -8.11
C LYS A 362 22.23 12.48 -6.98
N LEU A 363 23.45 12.03 -7.25
CA LEU A 363 24.49 11.88 -6.23
C LEU A 363 24.87 13.22 -5.59
N ASN A 364 25.00 14.29 -6.38
CA ASN A 364 25.41 15.60 -5.87
C ASN A 364 24.28 16.38 -5.19
N HIS A 365 23.01 16.12 -5.54
CA HIS A 365 21.87 16.84 -4.96
C HIS A 365 21.18 16.09 -3.81
N ASP A 366 21.15 14.76 -3.85
CA ASP A 366 20.40 13.96 -2.87
C ASP A 366 21.30 13.40 -1.75
N PHE A 367 22.64 13.39 -1.92
CA PHE A 367 23.55 12.72 -0.99
C PHE A 367 24.69 13.61 -0.49
N LEU A 368 25.13 13.30 0.72
CA LEU A 368 26.40 13.77 1.27
C LEU A 368 27.50 12.81 0.87
N LEU A 369 28.46 13.33 0.12
CA LEU A 369 29.51 12.59 -0.55
C LEU A 369 30.86 12.67 0.18
N ASP A 370 30.95 13.50 1.21
CA ASP A 370 32.16 13.74 1.98
C ASP A 370 31.98 13.42 3.47
N TRP A 371 33.08 13.03 4.12
CA TRP A 371 33.22 12.97 5.56
C TRP A 371 34.63 13.46 5.91
N PRO A 372 34.77 14.67 6.49
CA PRO A 372 36.07 15.23 6.83
C PRO A 372 36.94 14.26 7.65
N GLY A 373 38.15 13.99 7.17
CA GLY A 373 39.12 13.10 7.84
C GLY A 373 38.89 11.59 7.63
N LYS A 374 37.87 11.19 6.85
CA LYS A 374 37.63 9.78 6.49
C LYS A 374 37.80 9.59 4.98
N LYS A 375 38.57 8.58 4.59
CA LYS A 375 38.70 8.16 3.18
C LYS A 375 37.64 7.12 2.84
N GLY A 376 37.18 7.13 1.59
CA GLY A 376 36.28 6.12 1.05
C GLY A 376 35.60 6.60 -0.23
N SER A 377 34.77 5.73 -0.80
CA SER A 377 33.96 6.02 -1.99
C SER A 377 32.50 5.77 -1.68
N PHE A 378 31.59 6.40 -2.42
CA PHE A 378 30.18 6.06 -2.36
C PHE A 378 29.99 4.57 -2.69
N ALA A 379 29.21 3.89 -1.86
CA ALA A 379 28.79 2.52 -2.06
C ALA A 379 27.26 2.50 -2.18
N GLY A 380 26.78 2.30 -3.40
CA GLY A 380 25.36 2.12 -3.66
C GLY A 380 24.83 0.78 -3.12
N MET A 381 23.53 0.59 -3.29
CA MET A 381 22.86 -0.71 -3.15
C MET A 381 22.00 -0.88 -4.39
N ASN A 382 21.95 -2.09 -4.93
CA ASN A 382 21.20 -2.34 -6.15
C ASN A 382 19.80 -2.85 -5.81
N PHE A 383 18.81 -1.98 -6.02
CA PHE A 383 17.43 -2.26 -5.67
C PHE A 383 16.64 -3.02 -6.75
N TYR A 384 17.22 -3.16 -7.94
CA TYR A 384 16.67 -3.91 -9.07
C TYR A 384 17.14 -5.37 -9.08
N ASP A 385 18.04 -5.72 -8.15
CA ASP A 385 18.36 -7.09 -7.77
C ASP A 385 17.50 -7.52 -6.58
N GLY A 386 16.44 -8.29 -6.86
CA GLY A 386 15.49 -8.76 -5.86
C GLY A 386 16.14 -9.54 -4.71
N GLY A 387 17.31 -10.16 -4.93
CA GLY A 387 18.06 -10.85 -3.89
C GLY A 387 18.61 -9.93 -2.79
N GLN A 388 18.82 -8.64 -3.10
CA GLN A 388 19.32 -7.66 -2.13
C GLN A 388 18.20 -6.98 -1.35
N MET A 389 16.99 -6.91 -1.91
CA MET A 389 15.89 -6.11 -1.37
C MET A 389 14.84 -6.91 -0.62
N ASN A 390 14.75 -8.21 -0.89
CA ASN A 390 13.83 -9.08 -0.17
C ASN A 390 14.12 -9.00 1.35
N PRO A 391 13.21 -8.44 2.16
CA PRO A 391 13.42 -8.14 3.58
C PRO A 391 13.26 -9.39 4.47
N THR A 392 13.72 -10.53 3.97
CA THR A 392 13.74 -11.81 4.67
C THR A 392 15.15 -12.07 5.22
N GLY A 393 15.66 -13.31 5.15
CA GLY A 393 16.81 -13.79 5.92
C GLY A 393 18.05 -12.88 5.88
N GLY A 394 18.41 -12.36 4.70
CA GLY A 394 19.59 -11.50 4.51
C GLY A 394 19.47 -10.15 5.22
N ILE A 395 18.41 -9.39 4.92
CA ILE A 395 18.13 -8.09 5.54
C ILE A 395 17.86 -8.25 7.05
N ARG A 396 17.15 -9.30 7.45
CA ARG A 396 16.95 -9.60 8.86
C ARG A 396 18.28 -9.85 9.57
N GLY A 397 19.17 -10.64 8.97
CA GLY A 397 20.52 -10.83 9.49
C GLY A 397 21.32 -9.53 9.60
N ALA A 398 21.22 -8.65 8.59
CA ALA A 398 21.87 -7.34 8.60
C ALA A 398 21.35 -6.43 9.72
N GLY A 399 20.05 -6.41 9.98
CA GLY A 399 19.47 -5.61 11.06
C GLY A 399 19.94 -6.03 12.46
N ARG A 400 19.99 -7.34 12.72
CA ARG A 400 20.54 -7.85 14.00
C ARG A 400 22.01 -7.46 14.20
N ARG A 401 22.82 -7.56 13.15
CA ARG A 401 24.23 -7.12 13.20
C ARG A 401 24.34 -5.60 13.42
N ALA A 402 23.56 -4.80 12.70
CA ALA A 402 23.58 -3.34 12.85
C ALA A 402 23.19 -2.90 14.27
N ILE A 403 22.21 -3.56 14.91
CA ILE A 403 21.85 -3.32 16.30
C ILE A 403 23.01 -3.72 17.24
N ALA A 404 23.61 -4.90 17.06
CA ALA A 404 24.73 -5.36 17.87
C ALA A 404 25.99 -4.47 17.74
N ASP A 405 26.19 -3.86 16.57
CA ASP A 405 27.31 -2.98 16.27
C ASP A 405 27.01 -1.48 16.54
N ALA A 406 25.82 -1.16 17.04
CA ALA A 406 25.40 0.21 17.24
C ALA A 406 26.38 0.99 18.14
N GLY A 407 26.79 2.17 17.66
CA GLY A 407 27.75 3.04 18.36
C GLY A 407 29.21 2.82 18.02
N LYS A 408 29.58 1.76 17.30
CA LYS A 408 30.92 1.63 16.70
C LYS A 408 31.13 2.73 15.65
N SER A 409 32.35 3.22 15.51
CA SER A 409 32.66 4.27 14.52
C SER A 409 32.43 3.78 13.09
N GLY A 410 31.62 4.51 12.34
CA GLY A 410 31.42 4.29 10.91
C GLY A 410 32.49 4.95 10.03
N ASP A 411 32.26 4.83 8.72
CA ASP A 411 33.08 5.34 7.63
C ASP A 411 32.18 5.86 6.47
N ILE A 412 32.79 6.25 5.35
CA ILE A 412 32.07 6.68 4.15
C ILE A 412 31.11 5.60 3.62
N SER A 413 31.45 4.30 3.75
CA SER A 413 30.57 3.21 3.33
C SER A 413 29.32 3.13 4.21
N THR A 414 29.48 3.31 5.52
CA THR A 414 28.37 3.40 6.48
C THR A 414 27.49 4.60 6.17
N LEU A 415 28.09 5.77 5.89
CA LEU A 415 27.39 6.99 5.51
C LEU A 415 26.57 6.79 4.22
N ALA A 416 27.20 6.22 3.17
CA ALA A 416 26.52 5.92 1.91
C ALA A 416 25.34 4.98 2.15
N ARG A 417 25.56 3.86 2.84
CA ARG A 417 24.53 2.85 3.10
C ARG A 417 23.33 3.40 3.89
N VAL A 418 23.57 4.24 4.90
CA VAL A 418 22.47 4.90 5.66
C VAL A 418 21.61 5.75 4.74
N GLN A 419 22.24 6.64 3.96
CA GLN A 419 21.51 7.53 3.05
C GLN A 419 20.78 6.73 1.96
N VAL A 420 21.45 5.75 1.36
CA VAL A 420 20.95 4.85 0.32
C VAL A 420 19.68 4.13 0.79
N MET A 421 19.73 3.44 1.93
CA MET A 421 18.60 2.66 2.43
C MET A 421 17.47 3.51 3.02
N MET A 422 17.71 4.75 3.44
CA MET A 422 16.64 5.68 3.86
C MET A 422 15.98 6.41 2.69
N HIS A 423 16.64 6.43 1.52
CA HIS A 423 16.16 7.17 0.36
C HIS A 423 14.85 6.59 -0.18
N PRO A 424 13.84 7.42 -0.53
CA PRO A 424 12.54 6.94 -1.05
C PRO A 424 12.63 6.07 -2.31
N ASP A 425 13.63 6.27 -3.17
CA ASP A 425 13.84 5.39 -4.35
C ASP A 425 14.26 3.95 -4.00
N ALA A 426 14.72 3.66 -2.77
CA ALA A 426 15.13 2.33 -2.38
C ALA A 426 13.90 1.41 -2.18
N TYR A 427 13.06 1.76 -1.21
CA TYR A 427 11.93 0.93 -0.77
C TYR A 427 10.59 1.69 -0.80
N GLY A 428 10.55 2.87 -1.42
CA GLY A 428 9.38 3.74 -1.40
C GLY A 428 9.24 4.54 -0.11
N THR A 429 8.13 5.26 -0.03
CA THR A 429 7.68 5.97 1.18
C THR A 429 6.16 5.97 1.22
N TYR A 430 5.61 5.64 2.39
CA TYR A 430 4.18 5.65 2.62
C TYR A 430 3.54 7.02 2.35
N TRP A 431 4.32 8.09 2.49
CA TRP A 431 3.86 9.44 2.18
C TRP A 431 3.45 9.60 0.72
N ASN A 432 4.08 8.87 -0.18
CA ASN A 432 3.72 8.81 -1.59
C ASN A 432 2.73 7.67 -1.90
N PHE A 433 2.06 7.13 -0.89
CA PHE A 433 1.12 6.00 -0.98
C PHE A 433 1.77 4.72 -1.51
N TRP A 434 3.07 4.58 -1.31
CA TRP A 434 3.70 3.28 -1.40
C TRP A 434 3.17 2.41 -0.27
N SER A 435 2.84 1.17 -0.59
CA SER A 435 2.73 0.14 0.40
C SER A 435 3.92 -0.80 0.28
N PRO A 436 4.57 -1.20 1.38
CA PRO A 436 5.49 -2.34 1.36
C PRO A 436 4.75 -3.66 1.21
N GLU A 437 3.40 -3.60 1.14
CA GLU A 437 2.46 -4.70 1.08
C GLU A 437 2.34 -5.54 2.36
N ASN A 438 3.47 -5.69 3.03
CA ASN A 438 3.63 -6.29 4.33
C ASN A 438 4.31 -5.23 5.20
N PRO A 439 3.59 -4.52 6.09
CA PRO A 439 4.18 -3.53 6.98
C PRO A 439 5.45 -4.02 7.72
N ASN A 440 5.52 -5.31 8.09
CA ASN A 440 6.72 -5.86 8.75
C ASN A 440 7.95 -5.86 7.86
N PHE A 441 7.79 -5.92 6.53
CA PHE A 441 8.88 -5.79 5.58
C PHE A 441 9.50 -4.40 5.60
N PHE A 442 8.68 -3.36 5.78
CA PHE A 442 9.19 -2.01 5.96
C PHE A 442 9.91 -1.86 7.30
N THR A 443 9.36 -2.42 8.39
CA THR A 443 10.04 -2.48 9.69
C THR A 443 11.39 -3.22 9.59
N ASP A 444 11.42 -4.38 8.94
CA ASP A 444 12.62 -5.20 8.75
C ASP A 444 13.69 -4.50 7.90
N PHE A 445 13.28 -3.76 6.87
CA PHE A 445 14.16 -3.03 5.99
C PHE A 445 14.75 -1.78 6.66
N THR A 446 13.88 -0.94 7.26
CA THR A 446 14.28 0.38 7.80
C THR A 446 15.06 0.29 9.11
N ARG A 447 14.91 -0.80 9.89
CA ARG A 447 15.72 -0.99 11.10
C ARG A 447 17.23 -0.99 10.83
N VAL A 448 17.66 -1.45 9.64
CA VAL A 448 19.07 -1.53 9.26
C VAL A 448 19.71 -0.14 9.23
N PRO A 449 19.27 0.81 8.38
CA PRO A 449 19.89 2.13 8.35
C PRO A 449 19.66 2.94 9.63
N ILE A 450 18.54 2.75 10.36
CA ILE A 450 18.34 3.42 11.65
C ILE A 450 19.44 3.01 12.64
N ALA A 451 19.70 1.70 12.77
CA ALA A 451 20.77 1.24 13.66
C ALA A 451 22.16 1.68 13.20
N LEU A 452 22.45 1.62 11.88
CA LEU A 452 23.73 2.07 11.31
C LEU A 452 23.99 3.57 11.53
N THR A 453 22.95 4.38 11.65
CA THR A 453 23.07 5.82 11.95
C THR A 453 23.84 6.07 13.25
N ALA A 454 23.77 5.14 14.22
CA ALA A 454 24.54 5.23 15.46
C ALA A 454 26.06 5.29 15.24
N GLY A 455 26.57 4.78 14.12
CA GLY A 455 27.98 4.85 13.75
C GLY A 455 28.41 6.17 13.11
N LEU A 456 27.46 7.04 12.77
CA LEU A 456 27.73 8.34 12.14
C LEU A 456 27.91 9.48 13.16
N LYS A 457 27.99 9.19 14.48
CA LYS A 457 28.10 10.19 15.55
C LYS A 457 29.24 11.20 15.36
N ALA A 458 30.35 10.76 14.79
CA ALA A 458 31.52 11.62 14.55
C ALA A 458 31.42 12.45 13.24
N HIS A 459 30.34 12.30 12.47
CA HIS A 459 30.12 13.09 11.26
C HIS A 459 29.61 14.50 11.64
N PRO A 460 30.12 15.60 11.05
CA PRO A 460 29.67 16.95 11.37
C PRO A 460 28.16 17.19 11.18
N ARG A 461 27.54 16.46 10.24
CA ARG A 461 26.09 16.48 9.95
C ARG A 461 25.30 15.38 10.67
N PHE A 462 25.83 14.78 11.74
CA PHE A 462 25.16 13.70 12.47
C PHE A 462 23.71 14.02 12.84
N GLU A 463 23.43 15.25 13.28
CA GLU A 463 22.09 15.69 13.67
C GLU A 463 21.06 15.52 12.52
N GLN A 464 21.47 15.74 11.27
CA GLN A 464 20.60 15.52 10.11
C GLN A 464 20.26 14.04 9.94
N PHE A 465 21.26 13.15 10.04
CA PHE A 465 21.02 11.70 9.92
C PHE A 465 20.18 11.16 11.07
N ARG A 466 20.43 11.66 12.29
CA ARG A 466 19.65 11.34 13.48
C ARG A 466 18.18 11.71 13.28
N ARG A 467 17.89 12.91 12.75
CA ARG A 467 16.52 13.34 12.41
C ARG A 467 15.90 12.52 11.29
N ALA A 468 16.66 12.16 10.26
CA ALA A 468 16.18 11.28 9.18
C ALA A 468 15.83 9.89 9.71
N ALA A 469 16.66 9.33 10.61
CA ALA A 469 16.39 8.06 11.28
C ALA A 469 15.11 8.12 12.14
N GLU A 470 14.95 9.21 12.91
CA GLU A 470 13.74 9.45 13.70
C GLU A 470 12.50 9.56 12.80
N ALA A 471 12.57 10.36 11.73
CA ALA A 471 11.47 10.54 10.79
C ALA A 471 11.09 9.22 10.10
N LYS A 472 12.07 8.38 9.75
CA LYS A 472 11.82 7.08 9.12
C LYS A 472 11.16 6.08 10.07
N LEU A 473 11.57 6.05 11.33
CA LEU A 473 10.91 5.21 12.34
C LEU A 473 9.51 5.73 12.69
N ARG A 474 9.33 7.05 12.74
CA ARG A 474 8.00 7.68 12.93
C ARG A 474 7.08 7.35 11.76
N GLU A 475 7.57 7.36 10.51
CA GLU A 475 6.82 6.92 9.33
C GLU A 475 6.33 5.47 9.50
N ASP A 476 7.23 4.54 9.84
CA ASP A 476 6.88 3.12 10.07
C ASP A 476 5.78 2.95 11.13
N VAL A 477 5.98 3.54 12.32
CA VAL A 477 5.01 3.44 13.42
C VAL A 477 3.68 4.14 13.09
N TYR A 478 3.71 5.28 12.40
CA TYR A 478 2.51 6.04 12.03
C TYR A 478 1.63 5.29 11.03
N HIS A 479 2.22 4.62 10.04
CA HIS A 479 1.48 3.84 9.06
C HIS A 479 1.14 2.43 9.54
N SER A 480 1.78 1.95 10.61
CA SER A 480 1.54 0.61 11.15
C SER A 480 0.45 0.55 12.22
N ILE A 481 0.23 1.60 13.01
CA ILE A 481 -0.64 1.58 14.20
C ILE A 481 -1.77 2.60 14.07
N THR A 482 -3.01 2.25 14.41
CA THR A 482 -4.20 3.12 14.38
C THR A 482 -4.43 3.77 15.74
N MET A 483 -4.82 5.04 15.74
CA MET A 483 -5.21 5.77 16.95
C MET A 483 -6.70 6.16 16.92
N PRO A 484 -7.37 6.26 18.07
CA PRO A 484 -6.98 5.67 19.36
C PRO A 484 -7.03 4.12 19.30
N GLY A 485 -6.69 3.46 20.40
CA GLY A 485 -6.87 2.00 20.55
C GLY A 485 -5.70 1.13 20.09
N GLY A 486 -4.84 1.60 19.19
CA GLY A 486 -3.55 0.97 18.90
C GLY A 486 -3.58 -0.25 17.98
N ALA A 487 -4.71 -0.52 17.32
CA ALA A 487 -4.82 -1.63 16.37
C ALA A 487 -3.81 -1.46 15.23
N GLY A 488 -3.04 -2.48 14.89
CA GLY A 488 -2.13 -2.38 13.76
C GLY A 488 -2.80 -2.68 12.43
N GLN A 489 -2.20 -2.19 11.33
CA GLN A 489 -2.60 -2.56 9.95
C GLN A 489 -2.52 -4.07 9.74
N GLU A 490 -1.60 -4.71 10.45
CA GLU A 490 -1.39 -6.15 10.49
C GLU A 490 -2.29 -6.84 11.53
N CYS A 491 -2.44 -8.16 11.39
CA CYS A 491 -3.15 -8.95 12.39
C CYS A 491 -2.42 -8.94 13.76
N PRO A 492 -3.12 -9.28 14.86
CA PRO A 492 -2.53 -9.32 16.21
C PRO A 492 -1.16 -9.98 16.29
N GLY A 493 -0.95 -11.14 15.64
CA GLY A 493 0.34 -11.85 15.64
C GLY A 493 1.49 -11.01 15.07
N TYR A 494 1.25 -10.32 13.96
CA TYR A 494 2.26 -9.51 13.28
C TYR A 494 2.43 -8.11 13.88
N VAL A 495 1.41 -7.55 14.53
CA VAL A 495 1.61 -6.36 15.38
C VAL A 495 2.53 -6.66 16.55
N GLY A 496 2.40 -7.85 17.17
CA GLY A 496 3.35 -8.33 18.17
C GLY A 496 4.78 -8.48 17.62
N TYR A 497 4.92 -8.94 16.37
CA TYR A 497 6.21 -9.00 15.68
C TYR A 497 6.85 -7.62 15.52
N ALA A 498 6.11 -6.63 15.01
CA ALA A 498 6.60 -5.27 14.82
C ALA A 498 7.00 -4.61 16.15
N LEU A 499 6.17 -4.75 17.19
CA LEU A 499 6.45 -4.22 18.53
C LEU A 499 7.75 -4.75 19.12
N ARG A 500 8.05 -6.05 18.96
CA ARG A 500 9.32 -6.62 19.40
C ARG A 500 10.50 -5.95 18.69
N ASN A 501 10.42 -5.79 17.38
CA ASN A 501 11.49 -5.14 16.59
C ASN A 501 11.70 -3.68 17.00
N TRP A 502 10.62 -2.90 17.17
CA TRP A 502 10.74 -1.51 17.63
C TRP A 502 11.29 -1.43 19.06
N THR A 503 10.95 -2.37 19.94
CA THR A 503 11.49 -2.45 21.30
C THR A 503 12.99 -2.71 21.30
N GLU A 504 13.46 -3.66 20.49
CA GLU A 504 14.90 -3.94 20.31
C GLU A 504 15.65 -2.69 19.79
N LEU A 505 15.06 -1.98 18.83
CA LEU A 505 15.64 -0.78 18.25
C LEU A 505 15.62 0.42 19.21
N ALA A 506 14.67 0.48 20.14
CA ALA A 506 14.51 1.60 21.07
C ALA A 506 15.75 1.82 21.96
N ALA A 507 16.43 0.75 22.35
CA ALA A 507 17.68 0.85 23.11
C ALA A 507 18.75 1.62 22.33
N VAL A 508 18.93 1.29 21.04
CA VAL A 508 19.84 2.01 20.14
C VAL A 508 19.42 3.46 19.97
N CYS A 509 18.12 3.72 19.78
CA CYS A 509 17.60 5.07 19.61
C CYS A 509 17.88 5.95 20.83
N ARG A 510 17.61 5.45 22.04
CA ARG A 510 17.88 6.18 23.29
C ARG A 510 19.37 6.46 23.48
N GLN A 511 20.19 5.43 23.39
CA GLN A 511 21.62 5.51 23.71
C GLN A 511 22.41 6.26 22.64
N HIS A 512 22.01 6.17 21.37
CA HIS A 512 22.80 6.68 20.26
C HIS A 512 22.16 7.80 19.46
N LEU A 513 20.84 7.88 19.39
CA LEU A 513 20.12 8.80 18.52
C LEU A 513 19.28 9.84 19.27
N GLY A 514 19.30 9.84 20.60
CA GLY A 514 18.68 10.87 21.43
C GLY A 514 17.14 10.94 21.36
N PHE A 515 16.47 9.86 20.95
CA PHE A 515 15.01 9.76 21.00
C PHE A 515 14.56 8.37 21.45
N ASP A 516 13.33 8.26 21.96
CA ASP A 516 12.78 7.00 22.47
C ASP A 516 11.42 6.71 21.81
N PRO A 517 11.35 5.71 20.90
CA PRO A 517 10.08 5.34 20.30
C PRO A 517 9.09 4.78 21.33
N THR A 518 9.54 4.25 22.47
CA THR A 518 8.63 3.70 23.50
C THR A 518 7.83 4.77 24.23
N ALA A 519 8.26 6.04 24.14
CA ALA A 519 7.55 7.17 24.70
C ALA A 519 6.41 7.67 23.78
N TRP A 520 6.39 7.27 22.51
CA TRP A 520 5.40 7.75 21.54
C TRP A 520 4.02 7.14 21.78
N ASP A 521 2.97 7.94 21.57
CA ASP A 521 1.59 7.53 21.86
C ASP A 521 1.17 6.31 21.06
N ARG A 522 1.54 6.22 19.78
CA ARG A 522 1.26 5.06 18.93
C ARG A 522 1.94 3.79 19.41
N PHE A 523 3.18 3.88 19.89
CA PHE A 523 3.87 2.71 20.47
C PHE A 523 3.15 2.21 21.71
N LYS A 524 2.81 3.11 22.64
CA LYS A 524 2.07 2.78 23.86
C LYS A 524 0.68 2.22 23.56
N ALA A 525 -0.02 2.81 22.58
CA ALA A 525 -1.31 2.32 22.14
C ALA A 525 -1.21 0.91 21.56
N ALA A 526 -0.20 0.61 20.75
CA ALA A 526 0.04 -0.73 20.22
C ALA A 526 0.33 -1.76 21.32
N GLN A 527 1.08 -1.39 22.36
CA GLN A 527 1.26 -2.24 23.54
C GLN A 527 -0.06 -2.48 24.28
N TYR A 528 -0.86 -1.42 24.48
CA TYR A 528 -2.19 -1.53 25.08
C TYR A 528 -3.08 -2.47 24.25
N PHE A 529 -3.12 -2.29 22.93
CA PHE A 529 -3.87 -3.12 22.00
C PHE A 529 -3.55 -4.61 22.19
N GLN A 530 -2.26 -4.99 22.17
CA GLN A 530 -1.83 -6.38 22.32
C GLN A 530 -2.29 -7.01 23.63
N LYS A 531 -2.31 -6.24 24.73
CA LYS A 531 -2.82 -6.73 26.02
C LYS A 531 -4.34 -6.79 26.04
N ARG A 532 -5.01 -5.76 25.53
CA ARG A 532 -6.46 -5.57 25.58
C ARG A 532 -7.21 -6.65 24.79
N ILE A 533 -6.66 -7.07 23.65
CA ILE A 533 -7.28 -8.10 22.79
C ILE A 533 -6.98 -9.52 23.22
N THR A 534 -6.19 -9.74 24.28
CA THR A 534 -5.92 -11.11 24.72
C THR A 534 -7.22 -11.84 25.04
N GLN A 535 -7.31 -13.12 24.74
CA GLN A 535 -8.43 -13.96 25.15
C GLN A 535 -8.14 -14.61 26.52
N PRO A 536 -9.16 -14.87 27.36
CA PRO A 536 -9.02 -15.72 28.54
C PRO A 536 -8.89 -17.20 28.15
N ASP A 537 -7.91 -17.89 28.74
CA ASP A 537 -7.80 -19.35 28.74
C ASP A 537 -7.56 -19.83 30.18
N GLY A 538 -8.66 -19.89 30.93
CA GLY A 538 -8.64 -20.02 32.38
C GLY A 538 -8.00 -18.80 33.04
N ALA A 539 -6.91 -19.05 33.80
CA ALA A 539 -6.15 -17.99 34.46
C ALA A 539 -5.12 -17.31 33.53
N LEU A 540 -4.89 -17.87 32.34
CA LEU A 540 -3.92 -17.34 31.38
C LEU A 540 -4.57 -16.34 30.42
N ARG A 541 -3.74 -15.45 29.88
CA ARG A 541 -4.10 -14.60 28.74
C ARG A 541 -3.31 -15.05 27.52
N ARG A 542 -3.99 -15.27 26.41
CA ARG A 542 -3.38 -15.67 25.14
C ARG A 542 -3.62 -14.62 24.07
N THR A 543 -2.72 -14.54 23.11
CA THR A 543 -2.92 -13.76 21.88
C THR A 543 -4.24 -14.16 21.22
N LEU A 544 -4.94 -13.17 20.66
CA LEU A 544 -6.15 -13.39 19.88
C LEU A 544 -5.82 -14.12 18.56
N PRO A 545 -6.43 -15.28 18.27
CA PRO A 545 -6.18 -16.05 17.05
C PRO A 545 -7.02 -15.51 15.90
N MET A 546 -6.69 -14.33 15.42
CA MET A 546 -7.39 -13.70 14.30
C MET A 546 -6.37 -13.23 13.27
N GLY A 547 -6.57 -13.60 12.01
CA GLY A 547 -5.50 -13.58 11.03
C GLY A 547 -4.36 -14.56 11.36
N ASP A 548 -3.22 -14.39 10.69
CA ASP A 548 -2.07 -15.28 10.83
C ASP A 548 -1.52 -15.26 12.27
N THR A 549 -1.84 -16.31 13.01
CA THR A 549 -1.44 -16.47 14.41
C THR A 549 -0.57 -17.70 14.53
N HIS A 550 0.71 -17.49 14.88
CA HIS A 550 1.63 -18.60 15.07
C HIS A 550 1.35 -19.32 16.40
N PRO A 551 1.28 -20.66 16.38
CA PRO A 551 1.19 -21.44 17.60
C PRO A 551 2.48 -21.30 18.42
N ALA A 552 2.31 -21.28 19.73
CA ALA A 552 3.43 -21.31 20.67
C ALA A 552 3.94 -22.74 20.86
N LYS A 553 5.13 -22.89 21.45
CA LYS A 553 5.76 -24.22 21.64
C LYS A 553 4.95 -25.12 22.57
N GLU A 554 4.24 -24.51 23.51
CA GLU A 554 3.36 -25.15 24.48
C GLU A 554 1.96 -25.48 23.92
N GLY A 555 1.70 -25.17 22.64
CA GLY A 555 0.40 -25.34 21.99
C GLY A 555 -0.53 -24.14 22.17
N GLY A 556 -1.39 -23.93 21.17
CA GLY A 556 -2.31 -22.80 21.09
C GLY A 556 -1.60 -21.46 20.81
N PRO A 557 -2.34 -20.34 20.86
CA PRO A 557 -1.73 -19.00 20.72
C PRO A 557 -0.80 -18.67 21.88
N ALA A 558 0.20 -17.82 21.61
CA ALA A 558 1.20 -17.40 22.60
C ALA A 558 0.58 -16.78 23.85
N ILE A 559 1.17 -17.09 25.01
CA ILE A 559 0.82 -16.46 26.28
C ILE A 559 1.31 -15.00 26.27
N VAL A 560 0.45 -14.10 26.72
CA VAL A 560 0.76 -12.67 26.87
C VAL A 560 0.67 -12.34 28.36
N ASP A 561 1.72 -11.75 28.91
CA ASP A 561 1.73 -11.31 30.30
C ASP A 561 0.89 -10.04 30.47
N VAL A 562 -0.26 -10.18 31.13
CA VAL A 562 -1.16 -9.07 31.47
C VAL A 562 -1.46 -9.15 32.96
N PRO A 563 -1.07 -8.13 33.75
CA PRO A 563 -1.37 -8.09 35.18
C PRO A 563 -2.87 -8.26 35.46
N ALA A 564 -3.22 -9.07 36.47
CA ALA A 564 -4.62 -9.35 36.79
C ALA A 564 -5.42 -8.10 37.17
N ASP A 565 -4.78 -7.10 37.80
CA ASP A 565 -5.41 -5.82 38.11
C ASP A 565 -5.62 -4.94 36.87
N GLU A 566 -4.81 -5.13 35.82
CA GLU A 566 -5.01 -4.52 34.50
C GLU A 566 -6.21 -5.20 33.81
N VAL A 567 -6.27 -6.53 33.78
CA VAL A 567 -7.39 -7.29 33.17
C VAL A 567 -8.72 -6.91 33.81
N ARG A 568 -8.79 -6.78 35.13
CA ARG A 568 -10.02 -6.38 35.84
C ARG A 568 -10.57 -5.00 35.44
N LYS A 569 -9.75 -4.16 34.79
CA LYS A 569 -10.16 -2.83 34.30
C LYS A 569 -10.67 -2.89 32.86
N PHE A 570 -10.55 -4.01 32.16
CA PHE A 570 -11.07 -4.14 30.81
C PHE A 570 -12.58 -3.92 30.80
N ALA A 571 -13.07 -3.29 29.74
CA ALA A 571 -14.49 -3.00 29.54
C ALA A 571 -14.81 -3.13 28.05
N THR A 572 -16.08 -3.31 27.70
CA THR A 572 -16.47 -3.29 26.28
C THR A 572 -15.97 -2.01 25.60
N GLU A 573 -15.16 -2.16 24.56
CA GLU A 573 -14.40 -1.06 23.96
C GLU A 573 -14.29 -1.22 22.45
N GLU A 574 -14.45 -0.11 21.72
CA GLU A 574 -14.07 0.00 20.31
C GLU A 574 -12.57 0.27 20.19
N LEU A 575 -11.91 -0.52 19.34
CA LEU A 575 -10.51 -0.36 18.95
C LEU A 575 -10.48 0.00 17.47
N PRO A 576 -10.46 1.30 17.11
CA PRO A 576 -10.49 1.74 15.72
C PRO A 576 -9.42 1.05 14.85
N GLY A 577 -9.80 0.64 13.65
CA GLY A 577 -8.98 -0.19 12.77
C GLY A 577 -9.14 -1.70 13.00
N PHE A 578 -9.48 -2.15 14.21
CA PHE A 578 -9.77 -3.55 14.52
C PHE A 578 -11.28 -3.84 14.64
N GLY A 579 -12.03 -3.12 15.46
CA GLY A 579 -13.43 -3.43 15.74
C GLY A 579 -13.79 -3.24 17.20
N VAL A 580 -14.49 -4.20 17.81
CA VAL A 580 -14.96 -4.11 19.21
C VAL A 580 -14.50 -5.33 20.00
N ILE A 581 -14.06 -5.11 21.23
CA ILE A 581 -13.90 -6.18 22.21
C ILE A 581 -14.99 -6.03 23.27
N PHE A 582 -15.90 -6.98 23.34
CA PHE A 582 -16.91 -7.08 24.38
C PHE A 582 -16.31 -7.76 25.61
N SER A 583 -16.59 -7.23 26.79
CA SER A 583 -16.05 -7.79 28.03
C SER A 583 -17.01 -7.62 29.20
N SER A 584 -17.19 -8.68 29.97
CA SER A 584 -17.96 -8.69 31.21
C SER A 584 -17.23 -9.54 32.24
N ARG A 585 -17.13 -9.02 33.47
CA ARG A 585 -16.41 -9.63 34.61
C ARG A 585 -14.98 -10.09 34.24
N PRO A 586 -14.15 -9.26 33.60
CA PRO A 586 -12.83 -9.69 33.15
C PRO A 586 -11.89 -10.02 34.32
N GLY A 587 -11.06 -11.04 34.13
CA GLY A 587 -10.14 -11.55 35.16
C GLY A 587 -10.83 -12.36 36.25
N THR A 588 -12.06 -12.84 36.00
CA THR A 588 -12.81 -13.74 36.89
C THR A 588 -13.11 -15.08 36.20
N PRO A 589 -13.40 -16.16 36.93
CA PRO A 589 -13.86 -17.41 36.34
C PRO A 589 -15.15 -17.28 35.51
N GLU A 590 -15.94 -16.22 35.73
CA GLU A 590 -17.17 -15.91 35.01
C GLU A 590 -16.95 -14.92 33.86
N GLU A 591 -15.69 -14.65 33.46
CA GLU A 591 -15.37 -13.73 32.37
C GLU A 591 -16.06 -14.16 31.07
N THR A 592 -16.74 -13.18 30.46
CA THR A 592 -17.27 -13.28 29.11
C THR A 592 -16.55 -12.29 28.22
N TYR A 593 -16.02 -12.79 27.10
CA TYR A 593 -15.18 -12.05 26.17
C TYR A 593 -15.62 -12.36 24.74
N LEU A 594 -15.79 -11.34 23.91
CA LEU A 594 -15.95 -11.53 22.47
C LEU A 594 -15.15 -10.49 21.69
N ALA A 595 -14.27 -10.93 20.81
CA ALA A 595 -13.64 -10.05 19.83
C ALA A 595 -14.51 -10.03 18.57
N PHE A 596 -14.85 -8.84 18.08
CA PHE A 596 -15.63 -8.63 16.86
C PHE A 596 -14.83 -7.79 15.86
N LYS A 597 -14.38 -8.43 14.78
CA LYS A 597 -13.58 -7.78 13.73
C LYS A 597 -14.45 -6.93 12.84
N SER A 598 -14.34 -5.61 12.94
CA SER A 598 -15.17 -4.70 12.14
C SER A 598 -14.45 -3.44 11.70
N GLY A 599 -13.14 -3.35 11.91
CA GLY A 599 -12.32 -2.24 11.45
C GLY A 599 -11.53 -2.59 10.18
N PRO A 600 -11.16 -1.60 9.35
CA PRO A 600 -10.64 -1.81 8.00
C PRO A 600 -9.13 -2.15 7.93
N ASN A 601 -8.47 -2.53 9.03
CA ASN A 601 -7.08 -2.97 8.98
C ASN A 601 -7.01 -4.40 8.42
N ARG A 602 -6.07 -4.65 7.51
CA ARG A 602 -6.22 -5.74 6.53
C ARG A 602 -4.97 -6.50 6.14
N GLY A 603 -3.82 -6.33 6.80
CA GLY A 603 -2.58 -7.06 6.47
C GLY A 603 -2.71 -8.59 6.55
N HIS A 604 -1.97 -9.27 7.41
CA HIS A 604 -2.08 -10.73 7.58
C HIS A 604 -3.38 -11.17 8.28
N TYR A 605 -4.47 -10.41 8.13
CA TYR A 605 -5.81 -10.86 8.47
C TYR A 605 -6.29 -11.90 7.45
N HIS A 606 -7.28 -12.70 7.86
CA HIS A 606 -7.87 -13.72 7.00
C HIS A 606 -9.13 -13.16 6.30
N GLY A 607 -10.02 -14.05 5.86
CA GLY A 607 -11.39 -13.71 5.47
C GLY A 607 -12.28 -13.41 6.69
N ASP A 608 -11.74 -12.72 7.70
CA ASP A 608 -12.33 -12.56 9.04
C ASP A 608 -13.18 -11.28 9.19
N GLN A 609 -13.59 -10.63 8.08
CA GLN A 609 -14.47 -9.47 8.09
C GLN A 609 -15.76 -9.75 8.84
N LEU A 610 -16.07 -8.96 9.85
CA LEU A 610 -17.26 -9.17 10.69
C LEU A 610 -17.28 -10.52 11.40
N ALA A 611 -16.17 -11.26 11.44
CA ALA A 611 -16.04 -12.47 12.24
C ALA A 611 -15.95 -12.14 13.73
N PHE A 612 -16.19 -13.16 14.55
CA PHE A 612 -16.00 -13.05 15.99
C PHE A 612 -15.24 -14.23 16.59
N HIS A 613 -14.64 -13.99 17.75
CA HIS A 613 -14.05 -15.00 18.63
C HIS A 613 -14.69 -14.88 20.00
N TYR A 614 -15.26 -15.95 20.54
CA TYR A 614 -16.09 -15.94 21.74
C TYR A 614 -15.56 -16.86 22.85
N CYS A 615 -15.37 -16.29 24.04
CA CYS A 615 -15.08 -16.99 25.29
C CYS A 615 -16.17 -16.73 26.33
N ALA A 616 -16.52 -17.77 27.09
CA ALA A 616 -17.38 -17.65 28.27
C ALA A 616 -16.85 -18.53 29.40
N ALA A 617 -17.14 -18.15 30.64
CA ALA A 617 -16.56 -18.76 31.83
C ALA A 617 -15.01 -18.84 31.74
N ALA A 618 -14.41 -17.74 31.29
CA ALA A 618 -12.97 -17.59 31.05
C ALA A 618 -12.35 -18.67 30.13
N LYS A 619 -13.13 -19.28 29.23
CA LYS A 619 -12.63 -20.31 28.31
C LYS A 619 -13.11 -20.07 26.88
N PRO A 620 -12.29 -20.36 25.86
CA PRO A 620 -12.71 -20.27 24.46
C PRO A 620 -13.85 -21.25 24.15
N LEU A 621 -14.87 -20.77 23.43
CA LEU A 621 -16.02 -21.55 22.98
C LEU A 621 -16.08 -21.58 21.45
N ALA A 622 -16.44 -20.45 20.82
CA ALA A 622 -16.42 -20.31 19.36
C ALA A 622 -15.15 -19.58 18.95
N VAL A 623 -14.32 -20.23 18.15
CA VAL A 623 -12.95 -19.79 17.90
C VAL A 623 -12.77 -19.35 16.46
N ASP A 624 -11.83 -18.44 16.29
CA ASP A 624 -11.16 -18.19 15.03
C ASP A 624 -9.79 -18.86 15.14
N HIS A 625 -9.32 -19.43 14.04
CA HIS A 625 -8.34 -20.51 14.08
C HIS A 625 -6.92 -20.00 14.34
N HIS A 626 -6.18 -20.66 15.23
CA HIS A 626 -4.78 -20.28 15.52
C HIS A 626 -3.80 -20.87 14.51
N CYS A 627 -4.04 -20.55 13.25
CA CYS A 627 -3.27 -21.04 12.12
C CYS A 627 -2.52 -19.89 11.43
N SER A 628 -1.33 -20.21 10.94
CA SER A 628 -0.51 -19.31 10.12
C SER A 628 -0.37 -19.93 8.73
N TYR A 629 0.80 -19.96 8.11
CA TYR A 629 0.92 -20.39 6.71
C TYR A 629 0.68 -21.89 6.43
N HIS A 630 0.66 -22.77 7.45
CA HIS A 630 0.69 -24.23 7.26
C HIS A 630 -0.25 -25.01 8.20
N PRO A 631 -1.57 -25.08 7.95
CA PRO A 631 -2.27 -24.48 6.82
C PRO A 631 -2.83 -23.09 7.17
N ARG A 632 -3.03 -22.24 6.17
CA ARG A 632 -3.62 -20.91 6.34
C ARG A 632 -5.13 -20.94 6.15
N ALA A 633 -5.92 -20.39 7.06
CA ALA A 633 -7.38 -20.40 6.94
C ALA A 633 -7.95 -19.06 6.44
N GLY A 634 -7.43 -18.51 5.35
CA GLY A 634 -7.90 -17.23 4.81
C GLY A 634 -9.28 -17.26 4.12
N GLN A 635 -9.96 -18.40 4.07
CA GLN A 635 -11.28 -18.49 3.49
C GLN A 635 -12.37 -17.99 4.44
N GLU A 636 -13.27 -17.21 3.90
CA GLU A 636 -14.36 -16.56 4.63
C GLU A 636 -15.28 -17.52 5.41
N HIS A 637 -15.50 -18.73 4.88
CA HIS A 637 -16.30 -19.76 5.55
C HIS A 637 -15.56 -20.49 6.69
N MET A 638 -14.26 -20.24 6.85
CA MET A 638 -13.46 -20.74 7.97
C MET A 638 -13.52 -19.82 9.20
N HIS A 639 -14.32 -18.75 9.15
CA HIS A 639 -14.51 -17.83 10.28
C HIS A 639 -15.96 -17.77 10.74
N ASN A 640 -16.19 -17.28 11.95
CA ASN A 640 -17.52 -17.14 12.54
C ASN A 640 -18.28 -15.94 11.95
N ARG A 641 -18.69 -16.02 10.67
CA ARG A 641 -19.34 -14.95 9.88
C ARG A 641 -20.32 -15.52 8.84
N LEU A 642 -21.02 -14.67 8.09
CA LEU A 642 -21.67 -15.10 6.85
C LEU A 642 -20.65 -15.25 5.72
N ALA A 643 -20.65 -16.37 5.01
CA ALA A 643 -19.96 -16.55 3.74
C ALA A 643 -20.97 -16.53 2.58
N PHE A 644 -20.52 -16.10 1.39
CA PHE A 644 -21.38 -15.94 0.22
C PHE A 644 -20.84 -16.74 -0.96
N HIS A 645 -21.72 -17.39 -1.71
CA HIS A 645 -21.36 -18.22 -2.86
C HIS A 645 -22.43 -18.22 -3.95
N THR A 646 -22.02 -18.51 -5.17
CA THR A 646 -22.91 -18.84 -6.31
C THR A 646 -22.74 -20.32 -6.65
N ASP A 647 -23.53 -20.82 -7.60
CA ASP A 647 -23.40 -22.22 -8.02
C ASP A 647 -22.05 -22.47 -8.73
N GLU A 648 -21.52 -21.47 -9.42
CA GLU A 648 -20.20 -21.49 -10.05
C GLU A 648 -19.06 -21.25 -9.05
N PHE A 649 -19.35 -20.55 -7.94
CA PHE A 649 -18.39 -20.14 -6.92
C PHE A 649 -18.78 -20.71 -5.55
N PRO A 650 -18.81 -22.05 -5.36
CA PRO A 650 -19.35 -22.70 -4.16
C PRO A 650 -18.59 -22.38 -2.86
N TYR A 651 -17.37 -21.87 -2.98
CA TYR A 651 -16.59 -21.30 -1.90
C TYR A 651 -15.95 -20.02 -2.43
N ALA A 652 -16.23 -18.89 -1.77
CA ALA A 652 -15.71 -17.61 -2.19
C ALA A 652 -15.49 -16.66 -1.02
N ASN A 653 -14.60 -15.69 -1.23
CA ASN A 653 -14.37 -14.56 -0.35
C ASN A 653 -15.00 -13.28 -0.95
N MET A 654 -15.59 -12.45 -0.10
CA MET A 654 -15.87 -11.05 -0.37
C MET A 654 -14.58 -10.23 -0.23
N ASP A 655 -14.11 -9.70 -1.35
CA ASP A 655 -12.94 -8.82 -1.37
C ASP A 655 -13.31 -7.36 -1.02
N GLY A 656 -14.07 -7.15 0.06
CA GLY A 656 -14.57 -5.82 0.50
C GLY A 656 -13.71 -5.14 1.58
N TYR A 657 -14.10 -3.97 2.09
CA TYR A 657 -13.54 -3.40 3.33
C TYR A 657 -14.63 -3.23 4.39
N GLU A 658 -14.39 -3.74 5.58
CA GLU A 658 -15.27 -3.64 6.73
C GLU A 658 -15.06 -2.35 7.51
N ARG A 659 -16.15 -1.83 8.08
CA ARG A 659 -16.14 -0.68 8.97
C ARG A 659 -17.18 -0.84 10.08
N LEU A 660 -16.84 -0.33 11.25
CA LEU A 660 -17.79 -0.21 12.35
C LEU A 660 -18.62 1.06 12.11
N ILE A 661 -19.94 0.92 12.06
CA ILE A 661 -20.85 2.01 11.70
C ILE A 661 -21.74 2.44 12.87
N ALA A 662 -21.80 1.64 13.94
CA ALA A 662 -22.40 2.04 15.21
C ALA A 662 -21.83 1.23 16.40
N PHE A 663 -21.79 1.86 17.57
CA PHE A 663 -21.36 1.23 18.81
C PHE A 663 -21.99 1.96 20.00
N LYS A 664 -22.57 1.22 20.94
CA LYS A 664 -23.24 1.76 22.12
C LYS A 664 -23.18 0.78 23.28
N THR A 665 -22.93 1.26 24.48
CA THR A 665 -22.78 0.43 25.68
C THR A 665 -23.72 0.84 26.80
N SER A 666 -24.02 -0.09 27.70
CA SER A 666 -24.74 0.13 28.95
C SER A 666 -24.34 -0.93 29.98
N PRO A 667 -24.73 -0.82 31.27
CA PRO A 667 -24.43 -1.87 32.25
C PRO A 667 -25.06 -3.23 31.92
N GLN A 668 -26.22 -3.24 31.24
CA GLN A 668 -27.00 -4.46 30.97
C GLN A 668 -26.80 -5.01 29.55
N ALA A 669 -26.43 -4.17 28.59
CA ALA A 669 -26.22 -4.61 27.22
C ALA A 669 -25.26 -3.71 26.45
N ASP A 670 -24.59 -4.26 25.43
CA ASP A 670 -23.78 -3.50 24.48
C ASP A 670 -24.19 -3.86 23.04
N ILE A 671 -24.06 -2.92 22.10
CA ILE A 671 -24.43 -3.09 20.70
C ILE A 671 -23.27 -2.61 19.82
N ALA A 672 -22.89 -3.41 18.82
CA ALA A 672 -22.00 -3.01 17.74
C ALA A 672 -22.61 -3.37 16.37
N VAL A 673 -22.46 -2.49 15.39
CA VAL A 673 -22.90 -2.71 14.00
C VAL A 673 -21.72 -2.52 13.08
N GLY A 674 -21.34 -3.59 12.38
CA GLY A 674 -20.32 -3.57 11.33
C GLY A 674 -20.92 -3.80 9.95
N GLN A 675 -20.28 -3.27 8.91
CA GLN A 675 -20.68 -3.47 7.52
C GLN A 675 -19.47 -3.66 6.64
N VAL A 676 -19.57 -4.58 5.68
CA VAL A 676 -18.64 -4.77 4.58
C VAL A 676 -19.40 -4.64 3.27
N GLU A 677 -18.76 -4.01 2.29
CA GLU A 677 -19.27 -3.87 0.92
C GLU A 677 -18.23 -4.44 -0.04
N SER A 678 -18.66 -5.21 -1.03
CA SER A 678 -17.78 -5.79 -2.05
C SER A 678 -18.42 -5.72 -3.42
N GLU A 679 -17.63 -5.34 -4.42
CA GLU A 679 -18.05 -5.32 -5.83
C GLU A 679 -17.97 -6.70 -6.49
N ARG A 680 -17.41 -7.70 -5.79
CA ARG A 680 -17.20 -9.04 -6.35
C ARG A 680 -17.08 -10.13 -5.29
N LEU A 681 -17.24 -11.38 -5.74
CA LEU A 681 -16.76 -12.57 -5.05
C LEU A 681 -15.49 -13.08 -5.74
N ARG A 682 -14.63 -13.75 -4.98
CA ARG A 682 -13.45 -14.44 -5.52
C ARG A 682 -13.45 -15.88 -5.06
N GLN A 683 -13.31 -16.80 -6.00
CA GLN A 683 -13.29 -18.23 -5.70
C GLN A 683 -12.13 -18.58 -4.76
N VAL A 684 -12.37 -19.53 -3.85
CA VAL A 684 -11.34 -20.11 -2.96
C VAL A 684 -11.54 -21.61 -2.82
N GLU A 685 -10.55 -22.30 -2.24
CA GLU A 685 -10.68 -23.73 -1.93
C GLU A 685 -11.60 -23.99 -0.72
N LYS A 686 -12.20 -25.19 -0.65
CA LYS A 686 -13.10 -25.56 0.45
C LYS A 686 -12.40 -25.61 1.81
N LEU A 687 -11.15 -26.06 1.86
CA LEU A 687 -10.40 -26.24 3.10
C LEU A 687 -9.02 -25.60 2.98
N PRO A 688 -8.40 -25.22 4.11
CA PRO A 688 -7.00 -24.81 4.15
C PRO A 688 -6.04 -25.86 3.57
N PRO A 689 -4.86 -25.47 3.07
CA PRO A 689 -4.33 -24.10 3.09
C PRO A 689 -5.05 -23.19 2.11
N GLU A 690 -5.24 -21.94 2.53
CA GLU A 690 -5.61 -20.86 1.63
C GLU A 690 -4.55 -20.78 0.55
N ILE A 691 -5.00 -20.97 -0.68
CA ILE A 691 -4.24 -20.56 -1.83
C ILE A 691 -4.73 -19.16 -2.17
N TRP A 692 -3.85 -18.23 -1.89
CA TRP A 692 -4.14 -16.83 -1.94
C TRP A 692 -3.53 -16.27 -3.21
N HIS A 693 -4.38 -15.80 -4.12
CA HIS A 693 -3.90 -15.18 -5.33
C HIS A 693 -4.93 -14.21 -5.88
N GLN A 694 -4.46 -13.10 -6.46
CA GLN A 694 -5.31 -12.11 -7.15
C GLN A 694 -6.01 -12.65 -8.40
N GLU A 695 -5.72 -13.90 -8.70
CA GLU A 695 -5.83 -14.58 -9.96
C GLU A 695 -6.93 -15.66 -9.97
N TYR A 696 -7.55 -15.89 -8.81
CA TYR A 696 -8.74 -16.72 -8.71
C TYR A 696 -9.88 -16.09 -9.50
N PRO A 697 -10.72 -16.89 -10.19
CA PRO A 697 -11.92 -16.40 -10.84
C PRO A 697 -12.68 -15.45 -9.92
N GLN A 698 -13.20 -14.40 -10.52
CA GLN A 698 -13.96 -13.35 -9.83
C GLN A 698 -15.35 -13.27 -10.43
N HIS A 699 -16.35 -13.14 -9.58
CA HIS A 699 -17.73 -12.89 -9.97
C HIS A 699 -18.06 -11.45 -9.61
N ALA A 700 -18.13 -10.58 -10.61
CA ALA A 700 -18.42 -9.16 -10.41
C ALA A 700 -19.93 -8.93 -10.28
N PHE A 701 -20.31 -8.05 -9.36
CA PHE A 701 -21.70 -7.65 -9.16
C PHE A 701 -22.04 -6.35 -9.91
N ALA A 702 -23.28 -6.23 -10.38
CA ALA A 702 -23.77 -4.98 -10.99
C ALA A 702 -23.93 -3.85 -9.95
N LYS A 703 -24.12 -4.20 -8.68
CA LYS A 703 -24.08 -3.29 -7.52
C LYS A 703 -23.33 -3.98 -6.39
N PRO A 704 -22.61 -3.25 -5.52
CA PRO A 704 -21.89 -3.88 -4.41
C PRO A 704 -22.81 -4.77 -3.55
N LEU A 705 -22.35 -5.98 -3.25
CA LEU A 705 -22.88 -6.83 -2.20
C LEU A 705 -22.63 -6.16 -0.84
N ILE A 706 -23.69 -5.92 -0.09
CA ILE A 706 -23.64 -5.34 1.25
C ILE A 706 -23.89 -6.45 2.26
N TYR A 707 -22.97 -6.66 3.20
CA TYR A 707 -23.15 -7.53 4.36
C TYR A 707 -23.02 -6.70 5.64
N ARG A 708 -24.07 -6.73 6.47
CA ARG A 708 -24.15 -6.01 7.74
C ARG A 708 -24.37 -6.99 8.88
N ARG A 709 -23.59 -6.83 9.96
CA ARG A 709 -23.71 -7.60 11.20
C ARG A 709 -23.98 -6.67 12.37
N THR A 710 -25.01 -6.99 13.15
CA THR A 710 -25.31 -6.38 14.45
C THR A 710 -25.06 -7.39 15.54
N VAL A 711 -24.17 -7.08 16.49
CA VAL A 711 -23.87 -7.90 17.66
C VAL A 711 -24.47 -7.21 18.89
N VAL A 712 -25.31 -7.92 19.63
CA VAL A 712 -25.90 -7.48 20.89
C VAL A 712 -25.37 -8.38 22.01
N PHE A 713 -24.61 -7.79 22.93
CA PHE A 713 -24.11 -8.47 24.12
C PHE A 713 -25.05 -8.22 25.29
N VAL A 714 -25.64 -9.25 25.88
CA VAL A 714 -26.55 -9.13 27.03
C VAL A 714 -25.86 -9.61 28.30
N LYS A 715 -25.92 -8.81 29.36
CA LYS A 715 -25.11 -8.95 30.59
C LYS A 715 -25.96 -9.07 31.84
N GLY A 716 -25.38 -9.70 32.86
CA GLY A 716 -25.91 -9.67 34.23
C GLY A 716 -26.99 -10.70 34.54
N GLY A 717 -27.26 -11.61 33.61
CA GLY A 717 -28.05 -12.82 33.86
C GLY A 717 -27.24 -13.93 34.55
N GLN A 718 -27.78 -15.14 34.56
CA GLN A 718 -27.05 -16.34 35.02
C GLN A 718 -25.82 -16.61 34.15
N GLN A 719 -25.95 -16.37 32.84
CA GLN A 719 -24.87 -16.35 31.88
C GLN A 719 -25.02 -15.10 31.03
N ASP A 720 -23.91 -14.47 30.65
CA ASP A 720 -23.95 -13.47 29.59
C ASP A 720 -23.98 -14.19 28.24
N TYR A 721 -24.63 -13.60 27.25
CA TYR A 721 -24.83 -14.23 25.94
C TYR A 721 -24.90 -13.18 24.83
N PHE A 722 -24.88 -13.64 23.58
CA PHE A 722 -24.92 -12.77 22.42
C PHE A 722 -26.14 -13.07 21.55
N VAL A 723 -26.74 -12.01 21.00
CA VAL A 723 -27.68 -12.09 19.89
C VAL A 723 -27.05 -11.44 18.68
N VAL A 724 -26.97 -12.15 17.57
CA VAL A 724 -26.37 -11.67 16.33
C VAL A 724 -27.46 -11.55 15.27
N ARG A 725 -27.53 -10.39 14.61
CA ARG A 725 -28.33 -10.19 13.40
C ARG A 725 -27.39 -9.97 12.21
N ASP A 726 -27.44 -10.88 11.26
CA ASP A 726 -26.77 -10.74 9.96
C ASP A 726 -27.77 -10.36 8.89
N GLN A 727 -27.39 -9.48 7.98
CA GLN A 727 -28.20 -9.04 6.85
C GLN A 727 -27.33 -8.93 5.60
N PHE A 728 -27.89 -9.28 4.45
CA PHE A 728 -27.21 -9.07 3.17
C PHE A 728 -28.16 -8.55 2.09
N TRP A 729 -27.58 -7.84 1.13
CA TRP A 729 -28.25 -7.32 -0.06
C TRP A 729 -27.30 -7.38 -1.26
N ALA A 730 -27.73 -7.99 -2.35
CA ALA A 730 -26.96 -8.22 -3.58
C ALA A 730 -27.74 -7.73 -4.81
N SER A 731 -27.08 -7.61 -5.96
CA SER A 731 -27.76 -7.33 -7.23
C SER A 731 -28.42 -8.56 -7.87
N GLU A 732 -28.15 -9.75 -7.35
CA GLU A 732 -28.64 -11.03 -7.86
C GLU A 732 -28.73 -12.07 -6.74
N PRO A 733 -29.53 -13.14 -6.91
CA PRO A 733 -29.62 -14.20 -5.91
C PRO A 733 -28.29 -14.95 -5.72
N LEU A 734 -27.92 -15.16 -4.47
CA LEU A 734 -26.75 -15.94 -4.07
C LEU A 734 -27.08 -16.80 -2.85
N ALA A 735 -26.18 -17.70 -2.49
CA ALA A 735 -26.27 -18.44 -1.24
C ALA A 735 -25.50 -17.71 -0.13
N ALA A 736 -26.15 -17.51 1.00
CA ALA A 736 -25.56 -16.95 2.21
C ALA A 736 -25.53 -18.03 3.30
N THR A 737 -24.34 -18.34 3.80
CA THR A 737 -24.10 -19.39 4.79
C THR A 737 -23.58 -18.77 6.08
N TYR A 738 -24.36 -18.88 7.16
CA TYR A 738 -23.87 -18.59 8.50
C TYR A 738 -22.88 -19.68 8.93
N CYS A 739 -21.64 -19.29 9.20
CA CYS A 739 -20.57 -20.17 9.65
C CYS A 739 -20.28 -19.98 11.14
N LEU A 740 -20.09 -21.08 11.84
CA LEU A 740 -19.65 -21.12 13.23
C LEU A 740 -18.71 -22.30 13.46
N HIS A 741 -17.62 -22.08 14.19
CA HIS A 741 -16.60 -23.06 14.56
C HIS A 741 -16.44 -23.07 16.09
N VAL A 742 -16.70 -24.23 16.71
CA VAL A 742 -16.79 -24.37 18.17
C VAL A 742 -15.85 -25.45 18.66
N LEU A 743 -15.13 -25.19 19.76
CA LEU A 743 -14.35 -26.21 20.47
C LEU A 743 -15.31 -27.17 21.19
N ALA A 744 -15.66 -28.26 20.51
CA ALA A 744 -16.59 -29.27 21.00
C ALA A 744 -16.26 -30.65 20.42
N ASP A 745 -16.78 -31.69 21.05
CA ASP A 745 -16.60 -33.07 20.58
C ASP A 745 -17.65 -33.47 19.53
N ALA A 746 -18.82 -32.83 19.57
CA ALA A 746 -19.92 -33.12 18.67
C ALA A 746 -20.79 -31.89 18.41
N VAL A 747 -21.56 -31.93 17.33
CA VAL A 747 -22.62 -30.98 17.00
C VAL A 747 -23.93 -31.74 16.75
N ARG A 748 -25.03 -31.25 17.31
CA ARG A 748 -26.37 -31.83 17.14
C ARG A 748 -27.38 -30.76 16.79
N ARG A 749 -28.21 -30.99 15.76
CA ARG A 749 -29.31 -30.09 15.40
C ARG A 749 -30.65 -30.67 15.85
N GLU A 750 -31.46 -29.85 16.51
CA GLU A 750 -32.83 -30.12 16.90
C GLU A 750 -33.71 -28.92 16.47
N GLY A 751 -34.28 -29.00 15.27
CA GLY A 751 -35.05 -27.90 14.69
C GLY A 751 -34.19 -26.63 14.51
N PRO A 752 -34.56 -25.49 15.13
CA PRO A 752 -33.76 -24.25 15.09
C PRO A 752 -32.56 -24.26 16.03
N ARG A 753 -32.47 -25.24 16.95
CA ARG A 753 -31.39 -25.35 17.94
C ARG A 753 -30.23 -26.18 17.40
N VAL A 754 -29.01 -25.71 17.63
CA VAL A 754 -27.75 -26.43 17.39
C VAL A 754 -26.98 -26.49 18.71
N ASP A 755 -26.69 -27.69 19.19
CA ASP A 755 -26.07 -27.96 20.48
C ASP A 755 -24.64 -28.50 20.30
N PHE A 756 -23.69 -27.87 20.99
CA PHE A 756 -22.27 -28.23 21.05
C PHE A 756 -21.83 -28.65 22.48
N GLY A 757 -22.78 -28.88 23.39
CA GLY A 757 -22.57 -29.17 24.80
C GLY A 757 -22.24 -27.94 25.65
N ARG A 758 -21.16 -27.24 25.31
CA ARG A 758 -20.73 -26.01 26.03
C ARG A 758 -21.28 -24.71 25.43
N LEU A 759 -21.90 -24.81 24.25
CA LEU A 759 -22.53 -23.69 23.55
C LEU A 759 -23.82 -24.19 22.89
N THR A 760 -24.91 -23.47 23.07
CA THR A 760 -26.15 -23.63 22.30
C THR A 760 -26.29 -22.47 21.35
N VAL A 761 -26.64 -22.76 20.10
CA VAL A 761 -27.06 -21.78 19.11
C VAL A 761 -28.52 -21.97 18.77
N VAL A 762 -29.30 -20.90 18.74
CA VAL A 762 -30.70 -20.94 18.29
C VAL A 762 -30.87 -19.97 17.13
N CYS A 763 -31.20 -20.50 15.95
CA CYS A 763 -31.53 -19.71 14.76
C CYS A 763 -33.03 -19.38 14.76
N ILE A 764 -33.36 -18.12 15.00
CA ILE A 764 -34.74 -17.62 15.09
C ILE A 764 -35.26 -17.21 13.72
N GLU A 765 -34.38 -16.66 12.92
CA GLU A 765 -34.65 -16.30 11.56
C GLU A 765 -33.42 -16.63 10.71
N PRO A 766 -33.57 -17.19 9.50
CA PRO A 766 -34.83 -17.62 8.90
C PRO A 766 -35.39 -18.88 9.58
N GLU A 767 -36.71 -19.08 9.52
CA GLU A 767 -37.35 -20.28 10.10
C GLU A 767 -36.88 -21.57 9.39
N LYS A 768 -36.56 -21.47 8.09
CA LYS A 768 -36.08 -22.56 7.26
C LYS A 768 -34.69 -22.24 6.73
N PHE A 769 -33.78 -23.19 6.89
CA PHE A 769 -32.41 -23.14 6.40
C PHE A 769 -31.88 -24.57 6.22
N ASP A 770 -30.96 -24.71 5.28
CA ASP A 770 -30.17 -25.93 5.11
C ASP A 770 -29.09 -25.98 6.19
N PHE A 771 -28.82 -27.17 6.71
CA PHE A 771 -27.82 -27.37 7.76
C PHE A 771 -26.76 -28.37 7.34
N GLU A 772 -25.49 -28.01 7.52
CA GLU A 772 -24.34 -28.90 7.33
C GLU A 772 -23.43 -28.82 8.58
N PRO A 773 -23.10 -29.95 9.23
CA PRO A 773 -22.00 -29.98 10.20
C PRO A 773 -20.66 -29.83 9.49
N PHE A 774 -19.74 -29.07 10.06
CA PHE A 774 -18.45 -28.77 9.42
C PHE A 774 -17.26 -28.97 10.37
N PRO A 775 -16.89 -30.23 10.69
CA PRO A 775 -15.74 -30.49 11.54
C PRO A 775 -14.44 -30.10 10.84
N TRP A 776 -13.50 -29.53 11.60
CA TRP A 776 -12.18 -29.19 11.08
C TRP A 776 -11.12 -29.30 12.18
N SER A 777 -9.94 -29.78 11.79
CA SER A 777 -8.79 -29.91 12.68
C SER A 777 -7.47 -29.74 11.94
N HIS A 778 -6.44 -29.26 12.63
CA HIS A 778 -5.06 -29.24 12.15
C HIS A 778 -4.07 -29.51 13.29
N GLU A 779 -2.84 -29.91 12.93
CA GLU A 779 -1.75 -30.17 13.86
C GLU A 779 -0.50 -29.39 13.44
N ASN A 780 -0.56 -28.07 13.55
CA ASN A 780 0.57 -27.20 13.26
C ASN A 780 1.11 -26.63 14.57
N GLY A 781 2.00 -27.33 15.28
CA GLY A 781 2.53 -26.83 16.57
C GLY A 781 1.54 -26.86 17.74
N GLY A 782 0.36 -27.45 17.55
CA GLY A 782 -0.68 -27.69 18.54
C GLY A 782 -1.92 -28.25 17.84
N LEU A 783 -2.60 -29.21 18.46
CA LEU A 783 -3.87 -29.72 17.93
C LEU A 783 -4.97 -28.68 18.16
N GLU A 784 -5.56 -28.18 17.08
CA GLU A 784 -6.85 -27.50 17.12
C GLU A 784 -7.89 -28.41 16.49
N SER A 785 -9.01 -28.62 17.18
CA SER A 785 -10.14 -29.37 16.64
C SER A 785 -11.43 -28.66 16.99
N THR A 786 -12.26 -28.45 15.98
CA THR A 786 -13.53 -27.74 16.08
C THR A 786 -14.64 -28.53 15.42
N GLN A 787 -15.85 -28.37 15.94
CA GLN A 787 -17.08 -28.74 15.26
C GLN A 787 -17.69 -27.48 14.68
N GLY A 788 -18.09 -27.54 13.41
CA GLY A 788 -18.73 -26.42 12.74
C GLY A 788 -20.23 -26.61 12.54
N ALA A 789 -20.95 -25.50 12.43
CA ALA A 789 -22.32 -25.47 11.94
C ALA A 789 -22.44 -24.47 10.79
N ARG A 790 -23.08 -24.91 9.71
CA ARG A 790 -23.39 -24.09 8.54
C ARG A 790 -24.89 -24.02 8.35
N LEU A 791 -25.44 -22.80 8.32
CA LEU A 791 -26.86 -22.57 8.07
C LEU A 791 -26.98 -21.75 6.78
N THR A 792 -27.56 -22.33 5.73
CA THR A 792 -27.58 -21.72 4.39
C THR A 792 -28.98 -21.33 3.96
N VAL A 793 -29.10 -20.14 3.36
CA VAL A 793 -30.27 -19.71 2.61
C VAL A 793 -29.86 -19.13 1.26
N ARG A 794 -30.83 -18.98 0.34
CA ARG A 794 -30.62 -18.38 -0.97
C ARG A 794 -31.56 -17.19 -1.18
N GLY A 795 -31.03 -16.12 -1.76
CA GLY A 795 -31.76 -14.89 -2.04
C GLY A 795 -30.84 -13.79 -2.53
N ASP A 796 -31.41 -12.71 -3.06
CA ASP A 796 -30.74 -11.44 -3.33
C ASP A 796 -30.72 -10.54 -2.09
N GLU A 797 -31.63 -10.78 -1.15
CA GLU A 797 -31.58 -10.27 0.22
C GLU A 797 -31.91 -11.37 1.23
N GLY A 798 -31.46 -11.20 2.47
CA GLY A 798 -31.77 -12.14 3.54
C GLY A 798 -31.20 -11.72 4.89
N ARG A 799 -31.60 -12.44 5.94
CA ARG A 799 -31.12 -12.17 7.30
C ARG A 799 -31.08 -13.43 8.17
N PHE A 800 -30.15 -13.42 9.12
CA PHE A 800 -30.10 -14.38 10.22
C PHE A 800 -30.28 -13.65 11.55
N ILE A 801 -31.06 -14.21 12.47
CA ILE A 801 -31.09 -13.80 13.88
C ILE A 801 -30.75 -15.02 14.71
N THR A 802 -29.56 -15.03 15.32
CA THR A 802 -29.04 -16.15 16.10
C THR A 802 -28.78 -15.76 17.55
N VAL A 803 -29.06 -16.67 18.47
CA VAL A 803 -28.70 -16.56 19.89
C VAL A 803 -27.54 -17.50 20.17
N LEU A 804 -26.44 -16.99 20.72
CA LEU A 804 -25.26 -17.73 21.16
C LEU A 804 -25.23 -17.76 22.69
N TYR A 805 -25.58 -18.90 23.30
CA TYR A 805 -25.75 -19.03 24.74
C TYR A 805 -24.81 -20.11 25.34
N PRO A 806 -24.00 -19.80 26.37
CA PRO A 806 -23.15 -20.78 27.05
C PRO A 806 -23.94 -21.92 27.70
N GLY A 807 -23.60 -23.16 27.38
CA GLY A 807 -24.30 -24.35 27.87
C GLY A 807 -25.74 -24.43 27.35
N ALA A 808 -26.68 -24.82 28.22
CA ALA A 808 -28.09 -24.95 27.85
C ALA A 808 -28.79 -23.58 27.87
N ALA A 809 -29.32 -23.17 26.73
CA ALA A 809 -30.11 -21.94 26.62
C ALA A 809 -31.43 -22.02 27.43
N PRO A 810 -31.89 -20.90 28.03
CA PRO A 810 -33.26 -20.78 28.56
C PRO A 810 -34.28 -20.84 27.41
N ALA A 811 -35.57 -20.68 27.70
CA ALA A 811 -36.59 -20.61 26.67
C ALA A 811 -36.29 -19.48 25.67
N VAL A 812 -36.12 -19.83 24.40
CA VAL A 812 -35.90 -18.89 23.29
C VAL A 812 -37.10 -18.95 22.36
N SER A 813 -37.64 -17.80 21.99
CA SER A 813 -38.78 -17.69 21.06
C SER A 813 -38.66 -16.48 20.16
N ALA A 814 -39.20 -16.57 18.95
CA ALA A 814 -39.30 -15.44 18.03
C ALA A 814 -40.30 -14.40 18.58
N VAL A 815 -39.98 -13.12 18.37
CA VAL A 815 -40.94 -12.01 18.50
C VAL A 815 -40.91 -11.20 17.19
N PRO A 816 -41.91 -10.36 16.89
CA PRO A 816 -41.89 -9.54 15.69
C PRO A 816 -40.59 -8.72 15.56
N GLY A 817 -39.78 -9.04 14.55
CA GLY A 817 -38.49 -8.39 14.29
C GLY A 817 -37.36 -8.76 15.25
N GLY A 818 -37.49 -9.80 16.08
CA GLY A 818 -36.50 -10.07 17.11
C GLY A 818 -36.62 -11.42 17.81
N VAL A 819 -36.03 -11.49 19.00
CA VAL A 819 -35.98 -12.70 19.83
C VAL A 819 -36.26 -12.38 21.29
N LYS A 820 -36.93 -13.30 21.97
CA LYS A 820 -37.04 -13.33 23.43
C LYS A 820 -36.23 -14.50 24.00
N VAL A 821 -35.34 -14.20 24.94
CA VAL A 821 -34.46 -15.16 25.64
C VAL A 821 -34.76 -15.07 27.13
N GLY A 822 -35.58 -15.99 27.65
CA GLY A 822 -36.08 -15.91 29.02
C GLY A 822 -36.83 -14.59 29.30
N ALA A 823 -36.23 -13.73 30.13
CA ALA A 823 -36.76 -12.43 30.53
C ALA A 823 -36.35 -11.27 29.60
N ASP A 824 -35.41 -11.52 28.69
CA ASP A 824 -34.87 -10.51 27.79
C ASP A 824 -35.58 -10.53 26.45
N GLU A 825 -35.78 -9.35 25.87
CA GLU A 825 -36.35 -9.18 24.53
C GLU A 825 -35.46 -8.25 23.71
N ILE A 826 -34.99 -8.74 22.56
CA ILE A 826 -34.11 -8.01 21.65
C ILE A 826 -34.86 -7.85 20.33
N VAL A 827 -35.22 -6.62 19.99
CA VAL A 827 -35.95 -6.28 18.77
C VAL A 827 -35.05 -5.51 17.83
N PHE A 828 -35.01 -5.95 16.58
CA PHE A 828 -34.33 -5.28 15.48
C PHE A 828 -35.34 -4.63 14.54
N ALA A 829 -34.99 -3.49 13.97
CA ALA A 829 -35.75 -2.81 12.94
C ALA A 829 -34.82 -2.31 11.82
N GLY A 830 -35.41 -1.80 10.75
CA GLY A 830 -34.68 -1.38 9.55
C GLY A 830 -34.26 -2.58 8.71
N ASP A 831 -34.95 -2.79 7.59
CA ASP A 831 -34.70 -3.93 6.69
C ASP A 831 -33.83 -3.56 5.48
N ARG A 832 -33.52 -2.26 5.29
CA ARG A 832 -32.67 -1.79 4.19
C ARG A 832 -31.50 -0.93 4.67
N PRO A 833 -30.41 -0.83 3.87
CA PRO A 833 -29.18 -0.17 4.29
C PRO A 833 -29.27 1.36 4.45
N ALA A 834 -30.43 1.99 4.19
CA ALA A 834 -30.55 3.45 4.23
C ALA A 834 -30.36 3.98 5.65
N ALA A 835 -29.40 4.89 5.81
CA ALA A 835 -29.22 5.66 7.03
C ALA A 835 -30.40 6.64 7.19
N GLY A 836 -30.95 6.77 8.41
CA GLY A 836 -31.67 7.97 8.81
C GLY A 836 -33.15 7.85 9.23
N ASP A 837 -33.92 6.87 8.76
CA ASP A 837 -35.39 6.98 8.88
C ASP A 837 -36.04 6.18 10.02
N ALA A 838 -35.36 5.15 10.57
CA ALA A 838 -35.91 4.37 11.68
C ALA A 838 -35.65 5.04 13.03
N ALA A 839 -36.70 5.28 13.82
CA ALA A 839 -36.58 5.84 15.17
C ALA A 839 -35.69 4.99 16.10
N LYS A 840 -35.75 3.66 15.97
CA LYS A 840 -34.90 2.68 16.67
C LYS A 840 -34.55 1.55 15.72
N VAL A 841 -33.29 1.11 15.70
CA VAL A 841 -32.77 -0.01 14.91
C VAL A 841 -32.54 -1.24 15.78
N VAL A 842 -32.17 -1.05 17.05
CA VAL A 842 -32.06 -2.13 18.04
C VAL A 842 -32.69 -1.66 19.35
N THR A 843 -33.48 -2.51 20.00
CA THR A 843 -33.98 -2.29 21.36
C THR A 843 -33.76 -3.55 22.17
N VAL A 844 -33.10 -3.42 23.32
CA VAL A 844 -32.91 -4.47 24.31
C VAL A 844 -33.77 -4.15 25.52
N ARG A 845 -34.62 -5.08 25.91
CA ARG A 845 -35.44 -5.01 27.13
C ARG A 845 -35.09 -6.14 28.07
N HIS A 846 -35.07 -5.84 29.36
CA HIS A 846 -34.94 -6.81 30.43
C HIS A 846 -36.16 -6.70 31.33
N ASN A 847 -36.93 -7.79 31.50
CA ASN A 847 -38.18 -7.78 32.26
C ASN A 847 -39.17 -6.69 31.79
N GLY A 848 -39.26 -6.50 30.47
CA GLY A 848 -40.13 -5.49 29.84
C GLY A 848 -39.65 -4.04 29.94
N ARG A 849 -38.55 -3.77 30.65
CA ARG A 849 -37.95 -2.42 30.74
C ARG A 849 -36.84 -2.27 29.70
N GLU A 850 -36.82 -1.15 28.99
CA GLU A 850 -35.75 -0.85 28.04
C GLU A 850 -34.40 -0.70 28.78
N ALA A 851 -33.46 -1.57 28.44
CA ALA A 851 -32.10 -1.58 28.97
C ALA A 851 -31.16 -0.75 28.08
N LEU A 852 -31.31 -0.86 26.75
CA LEU A 852 -30.54 -0.13 25.77
C LEU A 852 -31.32 -0.01 24.46
N SER A 853 -31.19 1.11 23.75
CA SER A 853 -31.64 1.23 22.36
C SER A 853 -30.62 1.95 21.50
N LEU A 854 -30.52 1.54 20.23
CA LEU A 854 -29.71 2.17 19.19
C LEU A 854 -30.65 2.78 18.14
N ALA A 855 -30.56 4.08 17.91
CA ALA A 855 -31.36 4.81 16.93
C ALA A 855 -30.79 4.67 15.51
N GLY A 856 -31.63 4.88 14.48
CA GLY A 856 -31.17 4.87 13.08
C GLY A 856 -30.15 5.96 12.76
N ALA A 857 -30.26 7.12 13.41
CA ALA A 857 -29.30 8.21 13.28
C ALA A 857 -27.91 7.91 13.89
N GLU A 858 -27.80 6.87 14.73
CA GLU A 858 -26.51 6.41 15.28
C GLU A 858 -25.76 5.47 14.31
N ILE A 859 -26.40 5.03 13.22
CA ILE A 859 -25.74 4.32 12.11
C ILE A 859 -25.08 5.34 11.18
N ASN A 860 -23.76 5.41 11.20
CA ASN A 860 -22.98 6.36 10.42
C ASN A 860 -21.96 5.63 9.53
N LEU A 861 -22.17 5.63 8.21
CA LEU A 861 -21.24 5.02 7.25
C LEU A 861 -19.92 5.79 7.13
N ASP A 862 -19.92 7.08 7.49
CA ASP A 862 -18.75 7.95 7.52
C ASP A 862 -18.11 8.02 8.92
N ARG A 863 -18.49 7.12 9.85
CA ARG A 863 -17.84 7.03 11.16
C ARG A 863 -16.33 6.89 10.98
N SER A 864 -15.57 7.70 11.70
CA SER A 864 -14.11 7.62 11.68
C SER A 864 -13.66 6.22 12.10
N GLN A 865 -12.78 5.62 11.30
CA GLN A 865 -12.14 4.33 11.60
C GLN A 865 -10.75 4.52 12.24
N GLY A 866 -10.58 5.65 12.94
CA GLY A 866 -9.33 6.05 13.59
C GLY A 866 -8.36 6.80 12.67
N GLU A 867 -7.38 7.45 13.30
CA GLU A 867 -6.27 8.14 12.67
C GLU A 867 -5.13 7.15 12.42
N ILE A 868 -4.85 6.90 11.14
CA ILE A 868 -3.69 6.16 10.68
C ILE A 868 -3.30 6.66 9.30
N GLY A 869 -2.03 6.50 8.93
CA GLY A 869 -1.64 6.67 7.54
C GLY A 869 -2.30 5.62 6.62
N LEU A 870 -2.51 5.99 5.36
CA LEU A 870 -3.07 5.05 4.39
C LEU A 870 -2.08 3.91 4.15
N PHE A 871 -2.58 2.70 4.32
CA PHE A 871 -1.94 1.48 3.89
C PHE A 871 -2.70 1.00 2.65
N VAL A 872 -1.96 0.74 1.57
CA VAL A 872 -2.51 0.19 0.33
C VAL A 872 -2.24 -1.31 0.35
N PRO A 873 -3.17 -2.18 0.71
CA PRO A 873 -2.90 -3.61 0.63
C PRO A 873 -2.64 -3.95 -0.85
N ASP A 874 -1.41 -4.34 -1.18
CA ASP A 874 -1.09 -4.81 -2.52
C ASP A 874 -0.58 -6.25 -2.53
N ALA A 875 0.14 -6.75 -1.52
CA ALA A 875 0.65 -8.14 -1.50
C ALA A 875 -0.55 -9.03 -1.54
N GLY A 876 -0.74 -9.68 -2.69
CA GLY A 876 -1.71 -10.67 -3.13
C GLY A 876 -3.05 -10.85 -2.43
N TYR A 877 -3.48 -9.98 -1.52
CA TYR A 877 -4.80 -9.94 -0.91
C TYR A 877 -5.55 -9.00 -1.83
N PRO A 878 -6.18 -9.50 -2.90
CA PRO A 878 -6.92 -8.64 -3.79
C PRO A 878 -8.18 -8.20 -3.07
N PHE A 879 -8.12 -7.37 -2.03
CA PHE A 879 -9.31 -6.86 -1.32
C PHE A 879 -10.06 -5.80 -2.14
N GLY A 880 -9.99 -5.89 -3.46
CA GLY A 880 -10.49 -4.87 -4.37
C GLY A 880 -9.74 -3.55 -4.25
N GLU A 881 -10.30 -2.54 -4.90
CA GLU A 881 -9.80 -1.17 -4.81
C GLU A 881 -10.08 -0.60 -3.41
N ILE A 882 -9.15 0.21 -2.89
CA ILE A 882 -9.39 0.92 -1.63
C ILE A 882 -10.56 1.88 -1.83
N PRO A 883 -11.62 1.80 -1.01
CA PRO A 883 -12.78 2.65 -1.18
C PRO A 883 -12.45 4.11 -0.81
N ASP A 884 -13.13 5.05 -1.48
CA ASP A 884 -12.83 6.48 -1.33
C ASP A 884 -13.00 6.99 0.09
N TRP A 885 -13.97 6.45 0.84
CA TRP A 885 -14.17 6.82 2.24
C TRP A 885 -12.93 6.52 3.09
N LEU A 886 -12.24 5.40 2.82
CA LEU A 886 -11.05 5.00 3.58
C LEU A 886 -9.84 5.85 3.19
N ILE A 887 -9.70 6.16 1.89
CA ILE A 887 -8.66 7.06 1.41
C ILE A 887 -8.83 8.45 2.04
N ARG A 888 -10.05 9.01 2.04
CA ARG A 888 -10.34 10.31 2.66
C ARG A 888 -9.95 10.36 4.13
N GLN A 889 -10.21 9.29 4.88
CA GLN A 889 -9.88 9.23 6.30
C GLN A 889 -8.37 9.10 6.56
N ARG A 890 -7.62 8.44 5.68
CA ARG A 890 -6.23 8.00 5.96
C ARG A 890 -5.14 8.66 5.10
N ALA A 891 -5.49 9.42 4.06
CA ALA A 891 -4.52 10.07 3.18
C ALA A 891 -3.89 11.35 3.75
N LYS A 892 -4.42 11.87 4.87
CA LYS A 892 -3.92 13.11 5.48
C LYS A 892 -2.52 12.91 6.04
N ARG A 893 -1.60 13.81 5.64
CA ARG A 893 -0.25 13.88 6.22
C ARG A 893 -0.26 14.73 7.51
N PRO A 894 0.29 14.24 8.62
CA PRO A 894 0.44 15.03 9.83
C PRO A 894 1.50 16.13 9.63
N ASP A 895 1.43 17.21 10.42
CA ASP A 895 2.29 18.39 10.21
C ASP A 895 3.78 18.10 10.38
N TRP A 896 4.16 17.14 11.24
CA TRP A 896 5.56 16.73 11.40
C TRP A 896 6.13 15.98 10.18
N ALA A 897 5.27 15.51 9.26
CA ALA A 897 5.65 14.80 8.05
C ALA A 897 5.62 15.67 6.78
N LYS A 898 5.15 16.92 6.88
CA LYS A 898 5.21 17.92 5.82
C LYS A 898 6.55 18.63 5.87
#